data_AF-A0A1V6RBT3-F1
#
_entry.id   AF-A0A1V6RBT3-F1
#
_cell.length_a   1.000
_cell.length_b   1.000
_cell.length_c   1.000
_cell.angle_alpha   90.00
_cell.angle_beta   90.00
_cell.angle_gamma   90.00
#
_symmetry.space_group_name_H-M   'P 1'
#
loop_
_entity.id
_entity.type
_entity.pdbx_description
1 polymer ?
#
loop_
_entity_poly.entity_id
_entity_poly.type
_entity_poly.pdbx_seq_one_letter_code
_entity_poly.pdbx_strand_id
1 'polypeptide(L)'
;MGIPSTKEIDEVAKVVWASHILSYWNPYTTPMPDKLQSPSDGNTTDDDEDYDNSSDIDGTSTDTAMLAGGDEALCEKFLNCISELLAHTKGGKHVTAAALREKEGSIEIDIARNTGFSHKDDNYISSLTRFLARRGVSHQDAEDDHYFLRQTIVYNASRVSDAVTKAVGLLNGSPFCPVPRSSIESQSNDSTCLLGCCSKGHPLASNAIESLILQLLNFDFLKSKSLTSLEREDQICQIVELAALALRSSQEMQARLKDILPCADPLKVMKIWRIVARPATDLYILSRISWLLPNFRSVVFIKMSPPDPIRLQKRHKKSIQQAWKKLQLPAMDRSLPNNIAKKSGEFKRDCFDIPSVHCEIQLLARYEAEPSLTPTILYLGCSKKACFLCQRFLALSSLKLRVRGCHGQCHPSWGIPLLSLDTTQPRTRQLCEAIKEKIKSLIDPEPFSKTVAVQQSSAVSELNSTDMLVMKRQHARREITDRRGQEHREATQILLNPRSVGPKKIFYRDLKSLCVMCQMPRPKDGLCHHCRSTWYCSKRCRELDQPAHKLVCARYRELRHNRPSDAHRIGIWFPRDTKEPVLVWAPIVLKMGEYHADFDAFLGPEHAVMFTLPFNQNKRRGLTLDHQITIYYQDWDEPPGKTNQSIQHAVEACHGMRIPYNLCGDYVVMSGRYGDPPSEYLDIDCADFRHILDYFSTYFDDTIRETLSGGSVRAVRINCPLEQKLNSCEEFQSVVVDRDFPTSNMVSGLSMALEDPIWICQINQDELKHGIALLDEPPENPWQNLHAEILSTDIDPESEGWGMSSQPPWRFDGSVIVMRRHGEDLDVEWVQHICTYYLEVLQPLIARSLSGELSRGDVLAEVTRERIMAWKSVATPGEFMNPRPERGFVERI
;
A
#
# COMPACT_ATOMS: atom_id res chain seq x y z
N MET A 1 27.41 -35.70 22.02
CA MET A 1 26.38 -36.26 21.10
C MET A 1 26.65 -37.74 20.93
N GLY A 2 25.65 -38.59 21.16
CA GLY A 2 25.80 -40.04 21.06
C GLY A 2 25.93 -40.50 19.61
N ILE A 3 26.63 -41.62 19.39
CA ILE A 3 26.68 -42.29 18.09
C ILE A 3 25.25 -42.79 17.79
N PRO A 4 24.65 -42.48 16.62
CA PRO A 4 23.30 -42.91 16.29
C PRO A 4 23.15 -44.43 16.38
N SER A 5 22.01 -44.89 16.92
CA SER A 5 21.81 -46.30 17.15
C SER A 5 21.73 -47.06 15.83
N THR A 6 22.16 -48.32 15.86
CA THR A 6 22.12 -49.17 14.67
C THR A 6 20.71 -49.35 14.11
N LYS A 7 19.66 -49.25 14.93
CA LYS A 7 18.27 -49.39 14.48
C LYS A 7 17.76 -48.16 13.74
N GLU A 8 18.25 -46.96 14.05
CA GLU A 8 17.83 -45.74 13.36
C GLU A 8 18.39 -45.66 11.93
N ILE A 9 19.67 -46.01 11.75
CA ILE A 9 20.31 -46.02 10.43
C ILE A 9 19.63 -47.05 9.51
N ASP A 10 19.11 -48.15 10.08
CA ASP A 10 18.37 -49.16 9.32
C ASP A 10 17.07 -48.61 8.71
N GLU A 11 16.37 -47.68 9.37
CA GLU A 11 15.16 -47.07 8.82
C GLU A 11 15.48 -46.10 7.68
N VAL A 12 16.55 -45.32 7.80
CA VAL A 12 17.04 -44.45 6.72
C VAL A 12 17.45 -45.29 5.50
N ALA A 13 18.13 -46.43 5.73
CA ALA A 13 18.53 -47.34 4.67
C ALA A 13 17.33 -47.85 3.85
N LYS A 14 16.19 -48.14 4.51
CA LYS A 14 14.96 -48.55 3.81
C LYS A 14 14.42 -47.44 2.92
N VAL A 15 14.39 -46.19 3.38
CA VAL A 15 13.95 -45.05 2.56
C VAL A 15 14.85 -44.88 1.34
N VAL A 16 16.18 -44.97 1.50
CA VAL A 16 17.13 -44.91 0.39
C VAL A 16 16.86 -46.02 -0.63
N TRP A 17 16.79 -47.28 -0.18
CA TRP A 17 16.52 -48.40 -1.07
C TRP A 17 15.19 -48.25 -1.82
N ALA A 18 14.12 -47.89 -1.11
CA ALA A 18 12.80 -47.71 -1.70
C ALA A 18 12.79 -46.56 -2.72
N SER A 19 13.48 -45.46 -2.43
CA SER A 19 13.58 -44.30 -3.33
C SER A 19 14.33 -44.64 -4.62
N HIS A 20 15.44 -45.37 -4.54
CA HIS A 20 16.15 -45.86 -5.74
C HIS A 20 15.30 -46.85 -6.55
N ILE A 21 14.61 -47.79 -5.89
CA ILE A 21 13.72 -48.74 -6.58
C ILE A 21 12.60 -48.00 -7.31
N LEU A 22 11.95 -47.04 -6.64
CA LEU A 22 10.90 -46.22 -7.25
C LEU A 22 11.46 -45.41 -8.43
N SER A 23 12.59 -44.73 -8.25
CA SER A 23 13.24 -43.92 -9.28
C SER A 23 13.63 -44.72 -10.52
N TYR A 24 14.13 -45.95 -10.36
CA TYR A 24 14.43 -46.85 -11.49
C TYR A 24 13.18 -47.37 -12.21
N TRP A 25 12.04 -47.43 -11.51
CA TRP A 25 10.77 -47.80 -12.13
C TRP A 25 10.18 -46.63 -12.91
N ASN A 26 9.97 -45.51 -12.23
CA ASN A 26 9.51 -44.25 -12.78
C ASN A 26 10.02 -43.13 -11.86
N PRO A 27 10.84 -42.20 -12.35
CA PRO A 27 11.30 -41.08 -11.54
C PRO A 27 10.14 -40.17 -11.11
N TYR A 28 9.01 -40.16 -11.83
CA TYR A 28 7.81 -39.37 -11.53
C TYR A 28 6.71 -40.19 -10.86
N THR A 29 6.08 -39.63 -9.82
CA THR A 29 5.03 -40.29 -9.04
C THR A 29 3.61 -39.85 -9.42
N THR A 30 3.46 -39.00 -10.43
CA THR A 30 2.18 -38.57 -11.04
C THR A 30 2.05 -39.16 -12.45
N PRO A 31 0.85 -39.56 -12.90
CA PRO A 31 0.66 -40.10 -14.25
C PRO A 31 0.77 -38.98 -15.31
N MET A 32 1.64 -39.15 -16.32
CA MET A 32 1.67 -38.33 -17.54
C MET A 32 0.51 -38.73 -18.48
N PRO A 33 -0.03 -37.81 -19.29
CA PRO A 33 -0.89 -38.17 -20.43
C PRO A 33 -0.14 -39.06 -21.43
N ASP A 34 -0.85 -40.00 -22.05
CA ASP A 34 -0.40 -41.14 -22.89
C ASP A 34 0.49 -40.85 -24.13
N LYS A 35 1.11 -39.68 -24.28
CA LYS A 35 1.91 -39.34 -25.46
C LYS A 35 3.32 -38.92 -25.08
N LEU A 36 4.21 -39.89 -24.89
CA LEU A 36 5.57 -39.93 -25.46
C LEU A 36 6.24 -41.25 -25.04
N GLN A 37 6.01 -42.33 -25.79
CA GLN A 37 6.92 -43.47 -25.80
C GLN A 37 7.72 -43.42 -27.09
N SER A 38 8.97 -42.98 -27.01
CA SER A 38 10.00 -43.33 -27.99
C SER A 38 11.26 -43.80 -27.24
N PRO A 39 11.92 -44.89 -27.69
CA PRO A 39 13.03 -45.50 -26.96
C PRO A 39 14.39 -44.85 -27.30
N SER A 40 15.34 -44.95 -26.35
CA SER A 40 16.79 -44.59 -26.38
C SER A 40 17.12 -43.08 -26.41
N ASP A 41 17.98 -42.52 -25.55
CA ASP A 41 19.31 -42.97 -25.09
C ASP A 41 19.59 -42.77 -23.59
N GLY A 42 20.45 -43.63 -23.04
CA GLY A 42 20.81 -43.72 -21.63
C GLY A 42 21.81 -42.67 -21.13
N ASN A 43 21.40 -41.41 -21.07
CA ASN A 43 22.01 -40.40 -20.21
C ASN A 43 20.95 -39.85 -19.25
N THR A 44 21.10 -40.12 -17.95
CA THR A 44 20.36 -39.43 -16.90
C THR A 44 20.83 -37.98 -16.84
N THR A 45 20.35 -37.13 -17.74
CA THR A 45 20.48 -35.69 -17.60
C THR A 45 19.31 -35.14 -16.79
N ASP A 46 19.63 -34.17 -15.94
CA ASP A 46 18.76 -33.33 -15.10
C ASP A 46 17.77 -32.48 -15.93
N ASP A 47 17.34 -32.95 -17.11
CA ASP A 47 16.82 -32.12 -18.21
C ASP A 47 15.31 -32.02 -18.37
N ASP A 48 14.52 -32.74 -17.57
CA ASP A 48 13.09 -32.58 -17.60
C ASP A 48 12.67 -31.40 -16.73
N GLU A 49 12.75 -30.22 -17.33
CA GLU A 49 11.92 -29.09 -16.95
C GLU A 49 10.45 -29.50 -16.91
N ASP A 50 9.73 -28.84 -16.02
CA ASP A 50 8.31 -28.95 -15.67
C ASP A 50 7.37 -28.70 -16.89
N TYR A 51 7.56 -29.36 -18.03
CA TYR A 51 6.70 -29.31 -19.22
C TYR A 51 5.48 -30.20 -18.99
N ASP A 52 4.49 -29.69 -18.26
CA ASP A 52 3.13 -30.20 -18.41
C ASP A 52 2.60 -29.73 -19.78
N ASN A 53 2.11 -30.68 -20.59
CA ASN A 53 1.56 -30.48 -21.94
C ASN A 53 0.03 -30.23 -21.89
N SER A 54 -0.54 -29.86 -20.74
CA SER A 54 -1.93 -29.45 -20.68
C SER A 54 -2.09 -28.13 -21.42
N SER A 55 -2.90 -28.15 -22.48
CA SER A 55 -3.39 -26.93 -23.11
C SER A 55 -4.14 -26.11 -22.07
N ASP A 56 -3.53 -25.02 -21.61
CA ASP A 56 -4.21 -23.95 -20.88
C ASP A 56 -5.19 -23.30 -21.85
N ILE A 57 -6.37 -23.91 -21.99
CA ILE A 57 -7.53 -23.23 -22.55
C ILE A 57 -7.96 -22.26 -21.45
N ASP A 58 -7.91 -20.98 -21.79
CA ASP A 58 -8.53 -19.90 -21.05
C ASP A 58 -10.03 -20.21 -20.92
N GLY A 59 -10.37 -20.89 -19.83
CA GLY A 59 -11.65 -21.55 -19.64
C GLY A 59 -11.95 -21.57 -18.17
N THR A 60 -12.60 -20.50 -17.71
CA THR A 60 -13.47 -20.45 -16.52
C THR A 60 -13.10 -21.47 -15.43
N SER A 61 -11.99 -21.23 -14.74
CA SER A 61 -11.74 -21.84 -13.45
C SER A 61 -12.11 -20.82 -12.39
N THR A 62 -13.29 -21.02 -11.80
CA THR A 62 -13.83 -20.35 -10.62
C THR A 62 -13.03 -20.67 -9.35
N ASP A 63 -11.71 -20.59 -9.41
CA ASP A 63 -10.83 -20.49 -8.24
C ASP A 63 -10.17 -19.11 -8.22
N THR A 64 -10.98 -18.07 -8.43
CA THR A 64 -10.86 -16.83 -7.67
C THR A 64 -11.14 -17.16 -6.21
N ALA A 65 -10.21 -17.87 -5.57
CA ALA A 65 -10.09 -17.79 -4.13
C ALA A 65 -9.89 -16.31 -3.83
N MET A 66 -10.97 -15.67 -3.38
CA MET A 66 -10.96 -14.30 -2.88
C MET A 66 -9.67 -14.09 -2.10
N LEU A 67 -8.89 -13.08 -2.48
CA LEU A 67 -7.69 -12.60 -1.78
C LEU A 67 -8.06 -12.04 -0.39
N ALA A 68 -8.70 -12.85 0.44
CA ALA A 68 -9.08 -12.58 1.81
C ALA A 68 -7.86 -12.55 2.75
N GLY A 69 -6.66 -12.96 2.27
CA GLY A 69 -5.42 -13.07 3.04
C GLY A 69 -4.25 -12.20 2.55
N GLY A 70 -4.51 -10.96 2.12
CA GLY A 70 -3.57 -10.10 1.36
C GLY A 70 -2.08 -10.09 1.74
N ASP A 71 -1.70 -10.11 3.02
CA ASP A 71 -0.28 -10.08 3.42
C ASP A 71 0.41 -11.45 3.29
N GLU A 72 -0.30 -12.55 3.56
CA GLU A 72 0.32 -13.89 3.48
C GLU A 72 0.73 -14.22 2.05
N ALA A 73 -0.13 -13.93 1.07
CA ALA A 73 0.19 -14.13 -0.36
C ALA A 73 1.39 -13.28 -0.82
N LEU A 74 1.50 -12.05 -0.31
CA LEU A 74 2.65 -11.17 -0.56
C LEU A 74 3.93 -11.75 0.04
N CYS A 75 3.87 -12.22 1.29
CA CYS A 75 4.99 -12.87 1.97
C CYS A 75 5.42 -14.15 1.24
N GLU A 76 4.48 -15.01 0.81
CA GLU A 76 4.78 -16.21 0.03
C GLU A 76 5.48 -15.85 -1.30
N LYS A 77 4.98 -14.82 -2.00
CA LYS A 77 5.59 -14.36 -3.25
C LYS A 77 6.99 -13.79 -3.02
N PHE A 78 7.17 -12.99 -1.97
CA PHE A 78 8.46 -12.45 -1.57
C PHE A 78 9.49 -13.56 -1.34
N LEU A 79 9.14 -14.59 -0.56
CA LEU A 79 10.00 -15.74 -0.29
C LEU A 79 10.34 -16.55 -1.55
N ASN A 80 9.40 -16.68 -2.49
CA ASN A 80 9.65 -17.33 -3.77
C ASN A 80 10.65 -16.54 -4.61
N CYS A 81 10.47 -15.22 -4.78
CA CYS A 81 11.39 -14.38 -5.53
C CYS A 81 12.80 -14.37 -4.93
N ILE A 82 12.92 -14.30 -3.59
CA ILE A 82 14.22 -14.46 -2.90
C ILE A 82 14.87 -15.79 -3.26
N SER A 83 14.11 -16.89 -3.13
CA SER A 83 14.64 -18.22 -3.41
C SER A 83 15.07 -18.39 -4.86
N GLU A 84 14.28 -17.86 -5.79
CA GLU A 84 14.54 -17.91 -7.22
C GLU A 84 15.79 -17.12 -7.62
N LEU A 85 15.96 -15.89 -7.10
CA LEU A 85 17.16 -15.09 -7.33
C LEU A 85 18.42 -15.74 -6.74
N LEU A 86 18.31 -16.34 -5.55
CA LEU A 86 19.43 -17.02 -4.91
C LEU A 86 19.75 -18.39 -5.55
N ALA A 87 18.88 -18.94 -6.40
CA ALA A 87 19.15 -20.17 -7.15
C ALA A 87 19.85 -19.90 -8.49
N HIS A 88 20.96 -19.15 -8.45
CA HIS A 88 21.63 -18.53 -9.59
C HIS A 88 22.31 -19.49 -10.59
N THR A 89 22.36 -20.79 -10.29
CA THR A 89 22.91 -21.84 -11.16
C THR A 89 21.83 -22.90 -11.40
N LYS A 90 21.76 -23.46 -12.62
CA LYS A 90 20.84 -24.56 -12.94
C LYS A 90 21.28 -25.84 -12.22
N GLY A 91 20.30 -26.63 -11.79
CA GLY A 91 20.50 -27.99 -11.26
C GLY A 91 19.92 -28.18 -9.87
N GLY A 92 19.61 -29.43 -9.51
CA GLY A 92 19.04 -29.78 -8.20
C GLY A 92 19.93 -29.37 -7.01
N LYS A 93 21.25 -29.32 -7.22
CA LYS A 93 22.24 -28.93 -6.21
C LYS A 93 22.17 -27.45 -5.79
N HIS A 94 21.58 -26.59 -6.63
CA HIS A 94 21.53 -25.15 -6.39
C HIS A 94 20.14 -24.65 -6.00
N VAL A 95 19.21 -25.59 -5.74
CA VAL A 95 17.88 -25.25 -5.23
C VAL A 95 18.03 -24.56 -3.88
N THR A 96 17.35 -23.43 -3.77
CA THR A 96 17.27 -22.59 -2.57
C THR A 96 15.83 -22.57 -2.07
N ALA A 97 15.68 -22.51 -0.75
CA ALA A 97 14.42 -22.25 -0.06
C ALA A 97 14.61 -21.13 0.98
N ALA A 98 13.53 -20.41 1.27
CA ALA A 98 13.47 -19.30 2.21
C ALA A 98 12.23 -19.39 3.10
N ALA A 99 12.36 -18.96 4.37
CA ALA A 99 11.24 -18.81 5.30
C ALA A 99 11.31 -17.47 6.03
N LEU A 100 10.15 -16.90 6.35
CA LEU A 100 10.01 -15.56 6.94
C LEU A 100 9.73 -15.64 8.45
N ARG A 101 10.43 -14.83 9.24
CA ARG A 101 10.03 -14.44 10.59
C ARG A 101 9.88 -12.92 10.67
N GLU A 102 8.73 -12.47 11.15
CA GLU A 102 8.49 -11.06 11.41
C GLU A 102 9.01 -10.67 12.80
N LYS A 103 9.61 -9.50 12.88
CA LYS A 103 10.03 -8.82 14.10
C LYS A 103 9.43 -7.41 14.13
N GLU A 104 9.49 -6.75 15.27
CA GLU A 104 9.07 -5.36 15.38
C GLU A 104 9.91 -4.49 14.41
N GLY A 105 9.25 -3.90 13.41
CA GLY A 105 9.87 -3.03 12.41
C GLY A 105 10.84 -3.68 11.42
N SER A 106 10.97 -5.02 11.40
CA SER A 106 11.92 -5.72 10.53
C SER A 106 11.51 -7.17 10.25
N ILE A 107 12.13 -7.79 9.26
CA ILE A 107 11.94 -9.21 8.95
C ILE A 107 13.28 -9.95 8.95
N GLU A 108 13.25 -11.19 9.42
CA GLU A 108 14.32 -12.15 9.25
C GLU A 108 13.94 -13.20 8.21
N ILE A 109 14.89 -13.55 7.36
CA ILE A 109 14.71 -14.55 6.32
C ILE A 109 15.76 -15.62 6.50
N ASP A 110 15.34 -16.79 6.94
CA ASP A 110 16.22 -17.96 6.89
C ASP A 110 16.31 -18.44 5.45
N ILE A 111 17.53 -18.63 4.96
CA ILE A 111 17.78 -19.16 3.62
C ILE A 111 18.64 -20.41 3.70
N ALA A 112 18.25 -21.43 2.94
CA ALA A 112 18.97 -22.69 2.82
C ALA A 112 19.16 -23.05 1.35
N ARG A 113 20.34 -23.53 0.98
CA ARG A 113 20.65 -24.03 -0.36
C ARG A 113 21.24 -25.43 -0.25
N ASN A 114 20.89 -26.33 -1.17
CA ASN A 114 21.32 -27.74 -1.12
C ASN A 114 22.85 -27.90 -0.98
N THR A 115 23.65 -27.03 -1.61
CA THR A 115 25.12 -27.01 -1.48
C THR A 115 25.67 -25.90 -0.58
N GLY A 116 24.82 -25.14 0.10
CA GLY A 116 25.22 -23.98 0.90
C GLY A 116 25.56 -22.74 0.08
N PHE A 117 26.02 -21.70 0.77
CA PHE A 117 26.32 -20.38 0.23
C PHE A 117 27.83 -20.11 0.22
N SER A 118 28.30 -19.44 -0.82
CA SER A 118 29.68 -19.04 -1.07
C SER A 118 29.89 -17.55 -0.79
N HIS A 119 31.15 -17.09 -0.80
CA HIS A 119 31.47 -15.66 -0.67
C HIS A 119 30.83 -14.79 -1.77
N LYS A 120 30.60 -15.34 -2.99
CA LYS A 120 29.90 -14.60 -4.05
C LYS A 120 28.45 -14.30 -3.65
N ASP A 121 27.81 -15.22 -2.93
CA ASP A 121 26.44 -15.05 -2.44
C ASP A 121 26.37 -13.97 -1.37
N ASP A 122 27.38 -13.88 -0.49
CA ASP A 122 27.42 -12.91 0.61
C ASP A 122 27.42 -11.46 0.12
N ASN A 123 28.21 -11.19 -0.93
CA ASN A 123 28.23 -9.90 -1.58
C ASN A 123 26.86 -9.55 -2.19
N TYR A 124 26.24 -10.51 -2.88
CA TYR A 124 24.93 -10.30 -3.51
C TYR A 124 23.82 -10.08 -2.47
N ILE A 125 23.77 -10.90 -1.42
CA ILE A 125 22.79 -10.79 -0.32
C ILE A 125 22.91 -9.43 0.37
N SER A 126 24.15 -8.96 0.62
CA SER A 126 24.39 -7.65 1.22
C SER A 126 23.88 -6.50 0.33
N SER A 127 24.10 -6.59 -0.98
CA SER A 127 23.58 -5.61 -1.94
C SER A 127 22.06 -5.68 -2.05
N LEU A 128 21.47 -6.87 -1.99
CA LEU A 128 20.01 -7.06 -1.97
C LEU A 128 19.38 -6.41 -0.74
N THR A 129 19.94 -6.61 0.46
CA THR A 129 19.48 -5.93 1.68
C THR A 129 19.50 -4.41 1.52
N ARG A 130 20.60 -3.85 0.99
CA ARG A 130 20.71 -2.40 0.74
C ARG A 130 19.68 -1.92 -0.27
N PHE A 131 19.45 -2.68 -1.34
CA PHE A 131 18.46 -2.35 -2.37
C PHE A 131 17.03 -2.28 -1.81
N LEU A 132 16.65 -3.24 -0.95
CA LEU A 132 15.32 -3.28 -0.33
C LEU A 132 15.13 -2.15 0.69
N ALA A 133 16.17 -1.82 1.47
CA ALA A 133 16.13 -0.74 2.45
C ALA A 133 15.85 0.65 1.83
N ARG A 134 16.28 0.86 0.59
CA ARG A 134 16.08 2.14 -0.13
C ARG A 134 14.66 2.34 -0.67
N ARG A 135 13.78 1.33 -0.62
CA ARG A 135 12.40 1.40 -1.18
C ARG A 135 11.46 2.23 -0.31
N GLY A 136 11.69 3.53 -0.19
CA GLY A 136 10.91 4.47 0.60
C GLY A 136 11.48 5.89 0.73
N VAL A 137 12.66 6.16 0.15
CA VAL A 137 13.32 7.48 0.13
C VAL A 137 13.10 8.12 -1.26
N SER A 138 13.01 9.46 -1.34
CA SER A 138 12.75 10.19 -2.60
C SER A 138 13.73 9.80 -3.73
N HIS A 139 13.30 9.94 -4.99
CA HIS A 139 13.92 9.50 -6.27
C HIS A 139 15.38 9.93 -6.58
N GLN A 140 16.30 9.98 -5.61
CA GLN A 140 17.67 10.47 -5.79
C GLN A 140 18.66 9.42 -6.32
N ASP A 141 18.36 8.11 -6.23
CA ASP A 141 19.36 7.03 -6.49
C ASP A 141 19.01 6.11 -7.68
N ALA A 142 18.40 6.64 -8.75
CA ALA A 142 18.01 5.84 -9.91
C ALA A 142 19.17 5.06 -10.57
N GLU A 143 20.36 5.65 -10.64
CA GLU A 143 21.55 5.01 -11.23
C GLU A 143 22.01 3.77 -10.45
N ASP A 144 21.99 3.85 -9.13
CA ASP A 144 22.36 2.72 -8.26
C ASP A 144 21.40 1.54 -8.37
N ASP A 145 20.13 1.81 -8.64
CA ASP A 145 19.11 0.78 -8.81
C ASP A 145 19.27 0.02 -10.12
N HIS A 146 19.54 0.75 -11.20
CA HIS A 146 19.87 0.17 -12.49
C HIS A 146 21.21 -0.59 -12.43
N TYR A 147 22.19 -0.08 -11.70
CA TYR A 147 23.44 -0.79 -11.43
C TYR A 147 23.17 -2.11 -10.67
N PHE A 148 22.32 -2.10 -9.65
CA PHE A 148 21.97 -3.33 -8.92
C PHE A 148 21.16 -4.32 -9.75
N LEU A 149 20.30 -3.85 -10.66
CA LEU A 149 19.65 -4.72 -11.66
C LEU A 149 20.69 -5.43 -12.53
N ARG A 150 21.68 -4.70 -13.07
CA ARG A 150 22.80 -5.29 -13.83
C ARG A 150 23.53 -6.33 -12.98
N GLN A 151 23.88 -6.01 -11.74
CA GLN A 151 24.52 -6.95 -10.81
C GLN A 151 23.69 -8.21 -10.58
N THR A 152 22.37 -8.08 -10.47
CA THR A 152 21.42 -9.18 -10.26
C THR A 152 21.35 -10.11 -11.47
N ILE A 153 21.35 -9.55 -12.67
CA ILE A 153 21.39 -10.31 -13.92
C ILE A 153 22.73 -11.04 -14.06
N VAL A 154 23.85 -10.36 -13.81
CA VAL A 154 25.20 -10.97 -13.85
C VAL A 154 25.36 -12.07 -12.80
N TYR A 155 24.80 -11.89 -11.60
CA TYR A 155 24.78 -12.93 -10.57
C TYR A 155 24.08 -14.21 -11.07
N ASN A 156 22.97 -14.06 -11.82
CA ASN A 156 22.17 -15.13 -12.41
C ASN A 156 22.61 -15.58 -13.82
N ALA A 157 23.69 -15.04 -14.37
CA ALA A 157 24.07 -15.21 -15.78
C ALA A 157 24.23 -16.68 -16.22
N SER A 158 24.71 -17.56 -15.33
CA SER A 158 24.85 -18.99 -15.60
C SER A 158 23.50 -19.63 -15.92
N ARG A 159 22.51 -19.45 -15.04
CA ARG A 159 21.15 -19.95 -15.24
C ARG A 159 20.44 -19.29 -16.42
N VAL A 160 20.65 -18.00 -16.62
CA VAL A 160 20.08 -17.27 -17.77
C VAL A 160 20.63 -17.84 -19.08
N SER A 161 21.93 -18.11 -19.16
CA SER A 161 22.58 -18.66 -20.37
C SER A 161 22.01 -20.02 -20.76
N ASP A 162 21.71 -20.88 -19.77
CA ASP A 162 21.04 -22.16 -20.02
C ASP A 162 19.63 -21.95 -20.60
N ALA A 163 18.86 -21.02 -20.04
CA ALA A 163 17.51 -20.71 -20.52
C ALA A 163 17.54 -20.08 -21.93
N VAL A 164 18.50 -19.21 -22.20
CA VAL A 164 18.72 -18.61 -23.52
C VAL A 164 19.06 -19.69 -24.55
N THR A 165 19.94 -20.64 -24.23
CA THR A 165 20.28 -21.75 -25.13
C THR A 165 19.03 -22.56 -25.51
N LYS A 166 18.11 -22.78 -24.56
CA LYS A 166 16.83 -23.44 -24.85
C LYS A 166 15.89 -22.56 -25.69
N ALA A 167 15.84 -21.26 -25.42
CA ALA A 167 15.06 -20.31 -26.21
C ALA A 167 15.53 -20.32 -27.68
N VAL A 168 16.83 -20.30 -27.92
CA VAL A 168 17.44 -20.41 -29.25
C VAL A 168 17.09 -21.74 -29.92
N GLY A 169 17.12 -22.85 -29.19
CA GLY A 169 16.70 -24.15 -29.70
C GLY A 169 15.24 -24.18 -30.22
N LEU A 170 14.32 -23.46 -29.55
CA LEU A 170 12.94 -23.31 -30.04
C LEU A 170 12.82 -22.45 -31.30
N LEU A 171 13.77 -21.54 -31.52
CA LEU A 171 13.78 -20.63 -32.67
C LEU A 171 14.44 -21.24 -33.92
N ASN A 172 15.48 -22.06 -33.74
CA ASN A 172 16.28 -22.64 -34.84
C ASN A 172 15.53 -23.65 -35.74
N GLY A 173 14.36 -24.14 -35.32
CA GLY A 173 13.46 -24.97 -36.15
C GLY A 173 12.48 -24.19 -37.02
N SER A 174 12.44 -22.85 -36.89
CA SER A 174 11.56 -21.96 -37.66
C SER A 174 12.32 -21.35 -38.84
N PRO A 175 11.77 -21.33 -40.07
CA PRO A 175 12.39 -20.69 -41.22
C PRO A 175 12.33 -19.16 -41.07
N PHE A 176 13.20 -18.60 -40.23
CA PHE A 176 13.33 -17.15 -40.09
C PHE A 176 14.22 -16.56 -41.18
N CYS A 177 13.60 -15.82 -42.09
CA CYS A 177 14.22 -14.64 -42.68
C CYS A 177 13.56 -13.42 -42.03
N PRO A 178 14.29 -12.49 -41.42
CA PRO A 178 13.71 -11.22 -41.00
C PRO A 178 13.13 -10.54 -42.25
N VAL A 179 11.81 -10.40 -42.33
CA VAL A 179 11.17 -9.65 -43.43
C VAL A 179 11.49 -8.17 -43.18
N PRO A 180 12.20 -7.48 -44.09
CA PRO A 180 12.34 -6.04 -43.99
C PRO A 180 10.96 -5.43 -44.27
N ARG A 181 10.31 -4.85 -43.27
CA ARG A 181 9.15 -3.99 -43.51
C ARG A 181 9.61 -2.55 -43.64
N SER A 182 9.57 -2.05 -44.88
CA SER A 182 9.28 -0.66 -45.16
C SER A 182 7.92 -0.29 -44.57
N SER A 183 7.86 0.88 -43.91
CA SER A 183 6.64 1.57 -43.46
C SER A 183 6.00 1.04 -42.18
N ILE A 184 6.50 1.51 -41.02
CA ILE A 184 5.66 1.79 -39.86
C ILE A 184 5.87 3.26 -39.50
N GLU A 185 4.84 4.05 -39.77
CA GLU A 185 4.72 5.45 -39.37
C GLU A 185 4.60 5.56 -37.84
N SER A 186 5.42 6.45 -37.28
CA SER A 186 5.28 7.18 -36.02
C SER A 186 4.31 6.63 -34.95
N GLN A 187 4.79 5.90 -33.94
CA GLN A 187 4.10 5.77 -32.65
C GLN A 187 5.09 5.70 -31.45
N SER A 188 4.86 6.65 -30.53
CA SER A 188 5.27 6.82 -29.11
C SER A 188 6.73 6.62 -28.65
N ASN A 189 7.29 7.69 -28.06
CA ASN A 189 8.50 7.70 -27.24
C ASN A 189 8.26 7.16 -25.81
N ASP A 190 7.51 6.05 -25.65
CA ASP A 190 7.22 5.49 -24.31
C ASP A 190 8.31 4.51 -23.87
N SER A 191 9.49 5.07 -23.67
CA SER A 191 10.56 4.43 -22.93
C SER A 191 10.05 4.18 -21.48
N THR A 192 10.12 2.95 -20.96
CA THR A 192 9.67 2.62 -19.59
C THR A 192 10.77 1.97 -18.77
N CYS A 193 10.98 2.46 -17.55
CA CYS A 193 11.91 1.86 -16.58
C CYS A 193 11.36 0.49 -16.10
N LEU A 194 12.20 -0.55 -16.09
CA LEU A 194 11.83 -1.89 -15.60
C LEU A 194 11.55 -1.91 -14.10
N LEU A 195 12.30 -1.13 -13.32
CA LEU A 195 12.14 -1.04 -11.86
C LEU A 195 11.10 0.00 -11.42
N GLY A 196 10.59 0.83 -12.35
CA GLY A 196 9.69 1.94 -12.03
C GLY A 196 10.32 3.07 -11.21
N CYS A 197 11.66 3.15 -11.16
CA CYS A 197 12.40 4.17 -10.39
C CYS A 197 12.70 5.45 -11.19
N CYS A 198 12.55 5.45 -12.51
CA CYS A 198 12.86 6.59 -13.38
C CYS A 198 11.62 7.15 -14.07
N SER A 199 11.51 8.48 -14.14
CA SER A 199 10.56 9.23 -14.96
C SER A 199 11.03 9.41 -16.41
N LYS A 200 12.33 9.23 -16.67
CA LYS A 200 12.89 9.06 -18.02
C LYS A 200 12.93 7.57 -18.31
N GLY A 201 12.35 7.17 -19.43
CA GLY A 201 12.36 5.77 -19.78
C GLY A 201 13.71 5.24 -20.25
N HIS A 202 13.82 3.92 -20.24
CA HIS A 202 14.96 3.22 -20.82
C HIS A 202 14.79 3.14 -22.35
N PRO A 203 15.84 3.36 -23.17
CA PRO A 203 15.74 3.40 -24.64
C PRO A 203 15.38 2.07 -25.33
N LEU A 204 14.93 1.05 -24.58
CA LEU A 204 14.51 -0.24 -25.12
C LEU A 204 13.04 -0.15 -25.58
N ALA A 205 12.84 -0.43 -26.86
CA ALA A 205 11.79 0.12 -27.72
C ALA A 205 10.43 -0.61 -27.68
N SER A 206 9.44 0.00 -28.36
CA SER A 206 8.09 -0.52 -28.66
C SER A 206 8.06 -1.84 -29.46
N ASN A 207 9.22 -2.37 -29.86
CA ASN A 207 9.44 -3.62 -30.61
C ASN A 207 10.28 -4.65 -29.81
N ALA A 208 10.06 -4.72 -28.49
CA ALA A 208 10.84 -5.57 -27.59
C ALA A 208 10.86 -7.06 -28.00
N ILE A 209 9.77 -7.57 -28.59
CA ILE A 209 9.63 -8.96 -29.05
C ILE A 209 10.60 -9.23 -30.22
N GLU A 210 10.57 -8.40 -31.25
CA GLU A 210 11.42 -8.53 -32.44
C GLU A 210 12.91 -8.34 -32.05
N SER A 211 13.20 -7.36 -31.21
CA SER A 211 14.55 -7.10 -30.70
C SER A 211 15.09 -8.27 -29.88
N LEU A 212 14.25 -8.89 -29.04
CA LEU A 212 14.63 -10.07 -28.27
C LEU A 212 14.95 -11.26 -29.19
N ILE A 213 14.10 -11.53 -30.18
CA ILE A 213 14.32 -12.62 -31.14
C ILE A 213 15.67 -12.43 -31.86
N LEU A 214 15.97 -11.21 -32.32
CA LEU A 214 17.26 -10.91 -32.94
C LEU A 214 18.44 -11.14 -31.99
N GLN A 215 18.33 -10.72 -30.73
CA GLN A 215 19.38 -10.95 -29.74
C GLN A 215 19.58 -12.44 -29.41
N LEU A 216 18.49 -13.21 -29.32
CA LEU A 216 18.54 -14.65 -29.11
C LEU A 216 19.22 -15.36 -30.29
N LEU A 217 18.84 -15.05 -31.53
CA LEU A 217 19.45 -15.65 -32.73
C LEU A 217 20.94 -15.31 -32.85
N ASN A 218 21.35 -14.12 -32.40
CA ASN A 218 22.76 -13.71 -32.37
C ASN A 218 23.56 -14.24 -31.16
N PHE A 219 22.93 -14.98 -30.25
CA PHE A 219 23.57 -15.47 -29.02
C PHE A 219 24.71 -16.47 -29.31
N ASP A 220 24.55 -17.37 -30.30
CA ASP A 220 25.56 -18.39 -30.62
C ASP A 220 26.75 -17.86 -31.44
N PHE A 221 26.60 -16.77 -32.20
CA PHE A 221 27.70 -16.12 -32.94
C PHE A 221 28.81 -15.61 -32.00
N LEU A 222 28.49 -15.49 -30.71
CA LEU A 222 29.28 -14.86 -29.67
C LEU A 222 29.88 -15.85 -28.66
N LYS A 223 29.64 -17.16 -28.83
CA LYS A 223 30.47 -18.22 -28.21
C LYS A 223 31.87 -18.32 -28.83
N SER A 224 32.16 -17.54 -29.88
CA SER A 224 33.51 -17.41 -30.43
C SER A 224 34.45 -16.82 -29.36
N LYS A 225 35.70 -17.27 -29.29
CA LYS A 225 36.71 -16.86 -28.30
C LYS A 225 37.10 -15.37 -28.35
N SER A 226 36.40 -14.53 -29.11
CA SER A 226 36.78 -13.17 -29.47
C SER A 226 36.19 -12.07 -28.58
N LEU A 227 35.19 -12.35 -27.74
CA LEU A 227 34.54 -11.36 -26.89
C LEU A 227 35.17 -11.23 -25.51
N THR A 228 35.21 -10.00 -25.02
CA THR A 228 35.57 -9.69 -23.64
C THR A 228 34.51 -10.19 -22.65
N SER A 229 34.86 -10.27 -21.37
CA SER A 229 33.89 -10.63 -20.31
C SER A 229 32.76 -9.61 -20.18
N LEU A 230 33.06 -8.33 -20.43
CA LEU A 230 32.12 -7.22 -20.27
C LEU A 230 31.03 -7.24 -21.35
N GLU A 231 31.41 -7.45 -22.61
CA GLU A 231 30.45 -7.51 -23.73
C GLU A 231 29.45 -8.67 -23.58
N ARG A 232 29.88 -9.81 -23.01
CA ARG A 232 28.99 -10.93 -22.69
C ARG A 232 28.00 -10.60 -21.58
N GLU A 233 28.45 -9.90 -20.54
CA GLU A 233 27.56 -9.44 -19.47
C GLU A 233 26.52 -8.44 -20.01
N ASP A 234 26.93 -7.49 -20.85
CA ASP A 234 26.03 -6.50 -21.44
C ASP A 234 24.98 -7.15 -22.34
N GLN A 235 25.39 -8.13 -23.15
CA GLN A 235 24.44 -8.88 -23.99
C GLN A 235 23.42 -9.65 -23.16
N ILE A 236 23.86 -10.35 -22.09
CA ILE A 236 22.95 -11.07 -21.19
C ILE A 236 21.98 -10.09 -20.52
N CYS A 237 22.46 -8.92 -20.07
CA CYS A 237 21.60 -7.89 -19.50
C CYS A 237 20.54 -7.43 -20.50
N GLN A 238 20.94 -7.13 -21.74
CA GLN A 238 20.02 -6.72 -22.78
C GLN A 238 18.96 -7.78 -23.08
N ILE A 239 19.34 -9.07 -23.17
CA ILE A 239 18.40 -10.18 -23.40
C ILE A 239 17.39 -10.29 -22.26
N VAL A 240 17.84 -10.20 -21.00
CA VAL A 240 16.94 -10.29 -19.83
C VAL A 240 15.97 -9.12 -19.77
N GLU A 241 16.46 -7.90 -20.02
CA GLU A 241 15.63 -6.70 -20.00
C GLU A 241 14.58 -6.72 -21.12
N LEU A 242 14.97 -7.12 -22.35
CA LEU A 242 14.05 -7.28 -23.46
C LEU A 242 13.02 -8.38 -23.19
N ALA A 243 13.41 -9.50 -22.58
CA ALA A 243 12.48 -10.55 -22.17
C ALA A 243 11.47 -10.04 -21.13
N ALA A 244 11.91 -9.26 -20.14
CA ALA A 244 11.01 -8.67 -19.15
C ALA A 244 10.04 -7.66 -19.77
N LEU A 245 10.49 -6.86 -20.74
CA LEU A 245 9.62 -5.93 -21.47
C LEU A 245 8.60 -6.66 -22.35
N ALA A 246 9.04 -7.68 -23.10
CA ALA A 246 8.18 -8.47 -23.97
C ALA A 246 7.04 -9.18 -23.21
N LEU A 247 7.25 -9.50 -21.93
CA LEU A 247 6.28 -10.20 -21.07
C LEU A 247 5.27 -9.29 -20.35
N ARG A 248 5.30 -7.96 -20.58
CA ARG A 248 4.37 -7.04 -19.90
C ARG A 248 2.91 -7.20 -20.31
N SER A 249 2.64 -7.69 -21.54
CA SER A 249 1.30 -7.92 -22.07
C SER A 249 1.19 -9.32 -22.67
N SER A 250 0.63 -10.26 -21.91
CA SER A 250 0.51 -11.67 -22.29
C SER A 250 -0.31 -11.86 -23.58
N GLN A 251 -1.42 -11.12 -23.71
CA GLN A 251 -2.34 -11.23 -24.85
C GLN A 251 -1.75 -10.66 -26.15
N GLU A 252 -1.13 -9.48 -26.07
CA GLU A 252 -0.45 -8.85 -27.22
C GLU A 252 0.75 -9.67 -27.67
N MET A 253 1.52 -10.20 -26.71
CA MET A 253 2.64 -11.08 -26.98
C MET A 253 2.21 -12.37 -27.68
N GLN A 254 1.14 -13.03 -27.23
CA GLN A 254 0.64 -14.26 -27.88
C GLN A 254 0.20 -14.01 -29.32
N ALA A 255 -0.51 -12.90 -29.57
CA ALA A 255 -0.91 -12.52 -30.93
C ALA A 255 0.32 -12.27 -31.80
N ARG A 256 1.29 -11.49 -31.33
CA ARG A 256 2.51 -11.16 -32.07
C ARG A 256 3.42 -12.36 -32.28
N LEU A 257 3.54 -13.27 -31.31
CA LEU A 257 4.27 -14.52 -31.47
C LEU A 257 3.61 -15.45 -32.50
N LYS A 258 2.29 -15.51 -32.57
CA LYS A 258 1.62 -16.29 -33.63
C LYS A 258 1.91 -15.72 -35.02
N ASP A 259 1.99 -14.40 -35.15
CA ASP A 259 2.28 -13.73 -36.41
C ASP A 259 3.75 -13.91 -36.84
N ILE A 260 4.68 -13.77 -35.90
CA ILE A 260 6.13 -13.80 -36.15
C ILE A 260 6.67 -15.24 -36.19
N LEU A 261 6.06 -16.14 -35.43
CA LEU A 261 6.51 -17.51 -35.14
C LEU A 261 5.37 -18.52 -35.34
N PRO A 262 4.76 -18.63 -36.54
CA PRO A 262 3.58 -19.46 -36.77
C PRO A 262 3.82 -20.96 -36.54
N CYS A 263 5.08 -21.41 -36.58
CA CYS A 263 5.45 -22.82 -36.38
C CYS A 263 5.88 -23.15 -34.94
N ALA A 264 6.06 -22.15 -34.07
CA ALA A 264 6.44 -22.37 -32.67
C ALA A 264 5.22 -22.31 -31.76
N ASP A 265 5.21 -23.12 -30.70
CA ASP A 265 4.18 -23.07 -29.66
C ASP A 265 4.38 -21.81 -28.80
N PRO A 266 3.48 -20.80 -28.88
CA PRO A 266 3.66 -19.53 -28.18
C PRO A 266 3.75 -19.70 -26.66
N LEU A 267 3.05 -20.69 -26.10
CA LEU A 267 3.05 -20.95 -24.65
C LEU A 267 4.41 -21.47 -24.19
N LYS A 268 5.03 -22.36 -24.98
CA LYS A 268 6.40 -22.85 -24.70
C LYS A 268 7.43 -21.73 -24.80
N VAL A 269 7.32 -20.86 -25.80
CA VAL A 269 8.21 -19.70 -25.98
C VAL A 269 8.08 -18.74 -24.79
N MET A 270 6.85 -18.36 -24.44
CA MET A 270 6.56 -17.49 -23.29
C MET A 270 7.12 -18.07 -21.99
N LYS A 271 6.98 -19.38 -21.78
CA LYS A 271 7.48 -20.06 -20.58
C LYS A 271 8.99 -19.96 -20.45
N ILE A 272 9.74 -20.15 -21.54
CA ILE A 272 11.20 -20.01 -21.52
C ILE A 272 11.59 -18.55 -21.34
N TRP A 273 10.92 -17.62 -22.01
CA TRP A 273 11.20 -16.19 -21.86
C TRP A 273 10.93 -15.71 -20.44
N ARG A 274 9.94 -16.24 -19.73
CA ARG A 274 9.70 -15.98 -18.30
C ARG A 274 10.89 -16.42 -17.43
N ILE A 275 11.57 -17.51 -17.79
CA ILE A 275 12.80 -17.95 -17.08
C ILE A 275 13.95 -16.99 -17.38
N VAL A 276 14.07 -16.52 -18.62
CA VAL A 276 15.09 -15.53 -19.03
C VAL A 276 14.87 -14.20 -18.30
N ALA A 277 13.64 -13.69 -18.28
CA ALA A 277 13.26 -12.41 -17.64
C ALA A 277 13.34 -12.44 -16.11
N ARG A 278 13.39 -13.63 -15.51
CA ARG A 278 13.21 -13.86 -14.07
C ARG A 278 14.04 -12.94 -13.17
N PRO A 279 15.35 -12.72 -13.40
CA PRO A 279 16.14 -11.87 -12.50
C PRO A 279 15.61 -10.43 -12.41
N ALA A 280 15.12 -9.88 -13.53
CA ALA A 280 14.56 -8.54 -13.57
C ALA A 280 13.15 -8.50 -12.96
N THR A 281 12.30 -9.49 -13.27
CA THR A 281 10.92 -9.54 -12.77
C THR A 281 10.87 -9.79 -11.27
N ASP A 282 11.69 -10.69 -10.74
CA ASP A 282 11.75 -10.98 -9.31
C ASP A 282 12.27 -9.77 -8.53
N LEU A 283 13.31 -9.11 -9.03
CA LEU A 283 13.83 -7.89 -8.41
C LEU A 283 12.80 -6.76 -8.41
N TYR A 284 12.05 -6.61 -9.50
CA TYR A 284 10.92 -5.67 -9.57
C TYR A 284 9.84 -6.01 -8.53
N ILE A 285 9.43 -7.28 -8.43
CA ILE A 285 8.42 -7.71 -7.45
C ILE A 285 8.90 -7.44 -6.02
N LEU A 286 10.13 -7.81 -5.67
CA LEU A 286 10.71 -7.53 -4.36
C LEU A 286 10.71 -6.03 -4.05
N SER A 287 11.12 -5.20 -5.01
CA SER A 287 11.07 -3.74 -4.90
C SER A 287 9.66 -3.22 -4.59
N ARG A 288 8.64 -3.74 -5.28
CA ARG A 288 7.25 -3.35 -5.06
C ARG A 288 6.73 -3.83 -3.70
N ILE A 289 7.06 -5.04 -3.28
CA ILE A 289 6.64 -5.58 -1.97
C ILE A 289 7.30 -4.78 -0.84
N SER A 290 8.60 -4.48 -0.90
CA SER A 290 9.27 -3.65 0.12
C SER A 290 8.78 -2.20 0.13
N TRP A 291 8.30 -1.68 -1.01
CA TRP A 291 7.61 -0.40 -1.04
C TRP A 291 6.26 -0.47 -0.31
N LEU A 292 5.48 -1.54 -0.54
CA LEU A 292 4.17 -1.77 0.08
C LEU A 292 4.25 -2.09 1.56
N LEU A 293 5.23 -2.89 2.01
CA LEU A 293 5.34 -3.36 3.39
C LEU A 293 6.59 -2.75 4.02
N PRO A 294 6.48 -1.69 4.86
CA PRO A 294 7.64 -0.99 5.40
C PRO A 294 8.64 -1.88 6.16
N ASN A 295 8.15 -2.91 6.86
CA ASN A 295 8.99 -3.89 7.58
C ASN A 295 9.93 -4.66 6.63
N PHE A 296 9.55 -4.82 5.36
CA PHE A 296 10.32 -5.51 4.31
C PHE A 296 11.44 -4.63 3.73
N ARG A 297 11.61 -3.41 4.25
CA ARG A 297 12.79 -2.56 3.99
C ARG A 297 13.93 -2.89 4.94
N SER A 298 13.61 -3.41 6.13
CA SER A 298 14.60 -3.84 7.12
C SER A 298 14.68 -5.36 7.15
N VAL A 299 15.53 -5.93 6.28
CA VAL A 299 15.64 -7.38 6.06
C VAL A 299 16.98 -7.93 6.54
N VAL A 300 16.92 -8.96 7.40
CA VAL A 300 18.10 -9.70 7.86
C VAL A 300 18.08 -11.12 7.29
N PHE A 301 19.07 -11.46 6.45
CA PHE A 301 19.21 -12.80 5.90
C PHE A 301 20.05 -13.69 6.83
N ILE A 302 19.53 -14.86 7.16
CA ILE A 302 20.19 -15.85 8.01
C ILE A 302 20.48 -17.08 7.16
N LYS A 303 21.74 -17.19 6.73
CA LYS A 303 22.22 -18.31 5.92
C LYS A 303 22.36 -19.57 6.76
N MET A 304 21.84 -20.68 6.25
CA MET A 304 22.06 -22.00 6.82
C MET A 304 23.21 -22.73 6.12
N SER A 305 24.04 -23.38 6.93
CA SER A 305 25.01 -24.35 6.44
C SER A 305 24.31 -25.70 6.23
N PRO A 306 24.51 -26.39 5.10
CA PRO A 306 23.97 -27.71 4.89
C PRO A 306 24.45 -28.65 6.02
N PRO A 307 23.52 -29.34 6.72
CA PRO A 307 23.90 -30.27 7.77
C PRO A 307 24.48 -31.55 7.18
N ASP A 308 25.31 -32.23 7.96
CA ASP A 308 25.82 -33.55 7.58
C ASP A 308 24.65 -34.55 7.45
N PRO A 309 24.54 -35.22 6.30
CA PRO A 309 23.52 -36.23 6.10
C PRO A 309 23.91 -37.54 6.76
N ILE A 310 22.92 -38.38 7.08
CA ILE A 310 23.16 -39.73 7.58
C ILE A 310 23.80 -40.59 6.48
N ARG A 311 24.96 -41.16 6.79
CA ARG A 311 25.70 -42.06 5.88
C ARG A 311 25.39 -43.52 6.18
N LEU A 312 25.10 -44.28 5.13
CA LEU A 312 24.89 -45.72 5.26
C LEU A 312 26.20 -46.46 5.56
N GLN A 313 26.16 -47.35 6.55
CA GLN A 313 27.28 -48.24 6.89
C GLN A 313 27.39 -49.43 5.93
N LYS A 314 28.58 -50.02 5.76
CA LYS A 314 28.89 -51.16 4.86
C LYS A 314 27.83 -52.29 4.85
N ARG A 315 27.24 -52.62 6.01
CA ARG A 315 26.21 -53.66 6.15
C ARG A 315 24.92 -53.40 5.35
N HIS A 316 24.63 -52.15 5.04
CA HIS A 316 23.46 -51.71 4.27
C HIS A 316 23.69 -51.82 2.75
N LYS A 317 24.89 -52.25 2.30
CA LYS A 317 25.19 -52.45 0.88
C LYS A 317 24.51 -53.73 0.40
N LYS A 318 23.24 -53.60 0.00
CA LYS A 318 22.38 -54.73 -0.40
C LYS A 318 22.21 -54.78 -1.91
N SER A 319 22.05 -55.99 -2.47
CA SER A 319 21.52 -56.10 -3.84
C SER A 319 20.05 -55.68 -3.86
N ILE A 320 19.54 -55.37 -5.05
CA ILE A 320 18.15 -54.99 -5.19
C ILE A 320 17.18 -56.07 -4.70
N GLN A 321 17.48 -57.36 -4.89
CA GLN A 321 16.65 -58.47 -4.39
C GLN A 321 16.66 -58.54 -2.86
N GLN A 322 17.82 -58.28 -2.23
CA GLN A 322 17.94 -58.25 -0.78
C GLN A 322 17.18 -57.07 -0.19
N ALA A 323 17.26 -55.90 -0.83
CA ALA A 323 16.51 -54.70 -0.45
C ALA A 323 15.00 -54.93 -0.61
N TRP A 324 14.56 -55.51 -1.73
CA TRP A 324 13.16 -55.87 -2.01
C TRP A 324 12.56 -56.74 -0.90
N LYS A 325 13.27 -57.81 -0.52
CA LYS A 325 12.88 -58.70 0.58
C LYS A 325 12.83 -57.98 1.92
N LYS A 326 13.80 -57.09 2.20
CA LYS A 326 13.85 -56.30 3.45
C LYS A 326 12.75 -55.25 3.54
N LEU A 327 12.33 -54.69 2.40
CA LEU A 327 11.21 -53.75 2.29
C LEU A 327 9.84 -54.45 2.37
N GLN A 328 9.80 -55.79 2.34
CA GLN A 328 8.56 -56.57 2.35
C GLN A 328 7.63 -56.17 1.19
N LEU A 329 8.20 -55.92 0.01
CA LEU A 329 7.43 -55.69 -1.20
C LEU A 329 6.84 -57.00 -1.72
N PRO A 330 5.71 -56.98 -2.46
CA PRO A 330 5.06 -58.18 -2.98
C PRO A 330 6.02 -59.12 -3.71
N ALA A 331 5.80 -60.43 -3.55
CA ALA A 331 6.55 -61.44 -4.28
C ALA A 331 6.22 -61.32 -5.78
N MET A 332 7.25 -61.24 -6.61
CA MET A 332 7.08 -61.14 -8.05
C MET A 332 7.14 -62.56 -8.64
N ASP A 333 6.03 -63.04 -9.21
CA ASP A 333 5.95 -64.35 -9.90
C ASP A 333 6.80 -64.42 -11.18
N ARG A 334 7.26 -63.27 -11.69
CA ARG A 334 8.19 -63.13 -12.82
C ARG A 334 9.38 -62.26 -12.40
N SER A 335 10.50 -62.41 -13.10
CA SER A 335 11.73 -61.62 -12.91
C SER A 335 11.46 -60.10 -12.77
N LEU A 336 12.36 -59.37 -12.10
CA LEU A 336 12.31 -57.90 -11.97
C LEU A 336 11.93 -57.24 -13.31
N PRO A 337 11.12 -56.15 -13.32
CA PRO A 337 10.75 -55.47 -14.55
C PRO A 337 12.01 -55.02 -15.28
N ASN A 338 11.97 -55.03 -16.62
CA ASN A 338 13.15 -54.76 -17.45
C ASN A 338 13.88 -53.45 -17.08
N ASN A 339 13.15 -52.40 -16.68
CA ASN A 339 13.74 -51.11 -16.28
C ASN A 339 14.58 -51.21 -15.01
N ILE A 340 14.08 -51.94 -14.01
CA ILE A 340 14.78 -52.18 -12.74
C ILE A 340 15.91 -53.20 -12.93
N ALA A 341 15.67 -54.25 -13.70
CA ALA A 341 16.67 -55.29 -13.99
C ALA A 341 17.93 -54.69 -14.63
N LYS A 342 17.77 -53.74 -15.57
CA LYS A 342 18.87 -53.03 -16.24
C LYS A 342 19.76 -52.25 -15.27
N LYS A 343 19.19 -51.64 -14.22
CA LYS A 343 19.92 -50.83 -13.22
C LYS A 343 20.34 -51.59 -11.96
N SER A 344 19.98 -52.87 -11.86
CA SER A 344 20.30 -53.74 -10.72
C SER A 344 21.80 -53.82 -10.39
N GLY A 345 22.67 -53.75 -11.41
CA GLY A 345 24.13 -53.75 -11.25
C GLY A 345 24.68 -52.46 -10.62
N GLU A 346 24.00 -51.33 -10.82
CA GLU A 346 24.37 -50.00 -10.33
C GLU A 346 23.82 -49.72 -8.92
N PHE A 347 22.69 -50.35 -8.55
CA PHE A 347 21.97 -50.16 -7.28
C PHE A 347 22.84 -50.11 -6.02
N LYS A 348 23.80 -51.04 -5.89
CA LYS A 348 24.69 -51.10 -4.71
C LYS A 348 25.60 -49.89 -4.56
N ARG A 349 26.01 -49.29 -5.69
CA ARG A 349 26.85 -48.09 -5.73
C ARG A 349 25.96 -46.88 -5.48
N ASP A 350 24.86 -46.77 -6.23
CA ASP A 350 23.98 -45.61 -6.19
C ASP A 350 23.36 -45.40 -4.79
N CYS A 351 22.92 -46.47 -4.10
CA CYS A 351 22.44 -46.38 -2.70
C CYS A 351 23.52 -46.01 -1.68
N PHE A 352 24.80 -46.04 -2.06
CA PHE A 352 25.94 -45.72 -1.21
C PHE A 352 26.58 -44.38 -1.54
N ASP A 353 26.11 -43.69 -2.57
CA ASP A 353 26.53 -42.34 -2.86
C ASP A 353 26.11 -41.40 -1.73
N ILE A 354 26.87 -40.31 -1.58
CA ILE A 354 26.65 -39.36 -0.49
C ILE A 354 25.31 -38.65 -0.73
N PRO A 355 24.31 -38.83 0.17
CA PRO A 355 23.04 -38.15 0.01
C PRO A 355 23.19 -36.67 0.31
N SER A 356 22.27 -35.84 -0.17
CA SER A 356 22.18 -34.41 0.14
C SER A 356 20.91 -34.13 0.92
N VAL A 357 21.03 -33.38 2.01
CA VAL A 357 19.86 -32.83 2.70
C VAL A 357 19.33 -31.66 1.87
N HIS A 358 18.11 -31.80 1.36
CA HIS A 358 17.47 -30.75 0.58
C HIS A 358 17.11 -29.54 1.46
N CYS A 359 17.12 -28.33 0.90
CA CYS A 359 16.95 -27.05 1.59
C CYS A 359 15.66 -26.98 2.41
N GLU A 360 14.58 -27.60 1.93
CA GLU A 360 13.31 -27.67 2.66
C GLU A 360 13.45 -28.47 3.96
N ILE A 361 14.22 -29.57 3.91
CA ILE A 361 14.51 -30.43 5.07
C ILE A 361 15.52 -29.76 6.01
N GLN A 362 16.45 -28.97 5.47
CA GLN A 362 17.37 -28.17 6.30
C GLN A 362 16.58 -27.19 7.18
N LEU A 363 15.67 -26.41 6.58
CA LEU A 363 14.82 -25.45 7.30
C LEU A 363 13.92 -26.16 8.32
N LEU A 364 13.24 -27.24 7.92
CA LEU A 364 12.43 -28.03 8.83
C LEU A 364 13.22 -28.52 10.06
N ALA A 365 14.41 -29.08 9.84
CA ALA A 365 15.24 -29.60 10.91
C ALA A 365 15.68 -28.52 11.90
N ARG A 366 15.92 -27.29 11.43
CA ARG A 366 16.23 -26.15 12.29
C ARG A 366 15.06 -25.80 13.20
N TYR A 367 13.85 -25.71 12.66
CA TYR A 367 12.67 -25.34 13.44
C TYR A 367 12.26 -26.42 14.43
N GLU A 368 12.50 -27.68 14.11
CA GLU A 368 12.26 -28.77 15.05
C GLU A 368 13.33 -28.86 16.15
N ALA A 369 14.58 -28.48 15.85
CA ALA A 369 15.63 -28.39 16.86
C ALA A 369 15.46 -27.16 17.77
N GLU A 370 14.97 -26.05 17.22
CA GLU A 370 14.78 -24.79 17.94
C GLU A 370 13.39 -24.20 17.62
N PRO A 371 12.35 -24.62 18.36
CA PRO A 371 10.97 -24.20 18.11
C PRO A 371 10.75 -22.67 18.18
N SER A 372 11.58 -21.93 18.92
CA SER A 372 11.54 -20.47 18.97
C SER A 372 11.89 -19.79 17.65
N LEU A 373 12.50 -20.52 16.71
CA LEU A 373 12.83 -20.03 15.37
C LEU A 373 11.77 -20.37 14.32
N THR A 374 10.64 -20.96 14.70
CA THR A 374 9.54 -21.27 13.76
C THR A 374 9.14 -20.02 12.96
N PRO A 375 8.92 -20.13 11.63
CA PRO A 375 8.57 -18.99 10.80
C PRO A 375 7.19 -18.43 11.15
N THR A 376 7.00 -17.13 10.98
CA THR A 376 5.73 -16.43 11.25
C THR A 376 4.64 -16.89 10.30
N ILE A 377 5.00 -17.13 9.04
CA ILE A 377 4.16 -17.81 8.05
C ILE A 377 4.68 -19.23 7.87
N LEU A 378 3.80 -20.23 7.99
CA LEU A 378 4.13 -21.65 7.86
C LEU A 378 4.29 -22.06 6.39
N TYR A 379 5.11 -21.31 5.65
CA TYR A 379 5.37 -21.48 4.23
C TYR A 379 6.86 -21.38 3.93
N LEU A 380 7.35 -22.29 3.08
CA LEU A 380 8.69 -22.26 2.53
C LEU A 380 8.62 -21.82 1.06
N GLY A 381 9.13 -20.62 0.78
CA GLY A 381 9.35 -20.20 -0.60
C GLY A 381 10.47 -21.01 -1.20
N CYS A 382 10.27 -21.58 -2.38
CA CYS A 382 11.23 -22.50 -2.98
C CYS A 382 11.49 -22.14 -4.45
N SER A 383 12.76 -22.13 -4.84
CA SER A 383 13.19 -21.83 -6.22
C SER A 383 12.74 -22.85 -7.27
N LYS A 384 12.32 -24.02 -6.82
CA LYS A 384 11.65 -25.08 -7.57
C LYS A 384 10.53 -25.65 -6.70
N LYS A 385 9.56 -26.33 -7.31
CA LYS A 385 8.60 -27.15 -6.55
C LYS A 385 9.37 -28.14 -5.67
N ALA A 386 8.78 -28.53 -4.55
CA ALA A 386 9.34 -29.56 -3.70
C ALA A 386 9.33 -30.92 -4.41
N CYS A 387 10.31 -31.76 -4.10
CA CYS A 387 10.29 -33.14 -4.59
C CYS A 387 9.29 -33.99 -3.82
N PHE A 388 8.96 -35.17 -4.36
CA PHE A 388 8.03 -36.10 -3.72
C PHE A 388 8.42 -36.41 -2.27
N LEU A 389 9.72 -36.62 -2.02
CA LEU A 389 10.24 -36.95 -0.70
C LEU A 389 10.15 -35.75 0.27
N CYS A 390 10.54 -34.54 -0.17
CA CYS A 390 10.43 -33.32 0.64
C CYS A 390 8.97 -33.06 1.01
N GLN A 391 8.06 -33.05 0.04
CA GLN A 391 6.64 -32.76 0.29
C GLN A 391 6.01 -33.78 1.25
N ARG A 392 6.27 -35.07 1.04
CA ARG A 392 5.76 -36.11 1.95
C ARG A 392 6.34 -35.96 3.35
N PHE A 393 7.64 -35.71 3.46
CA PHE A 393 8.29 -35.58 4.76
C PHE A 393 7.83 -34.33 5.55
N LEU A 394 7.66 -33.20 4.86
CA LEU A 394 7.09 -31.97 5.43
C LEU A 394 5.66 -32.19 5.93
N ALA A 395 4.82 -32.86 5.13
CA ALA A 395 3.43 -33.15 5.48
C ALA A 395 3.27 -34.05 6.72
N LEU A 396 4.30 -34.83 7.05
CA LEU A 396 4.32 -35.69 8.24
C LEU A 396 4.84 -34.95 9.49
N SER A 397 5.35 -33.72 9.36
CA SER A 397 5.77 -32.89 10.51
C SER A 397 4.56 -32.25 11.21
N SER A 398 4.68 -32.04 12.52
CA SER A 398 3.70 -31.30 13.32
C SER A 398 3.62 -29.83 12.95
N LEU A 399 4.69 -29.25 12.38
CA LEU A 399 4.75 -27.84 11.97
C LEU A 399 3.90 -27.55 10.73
N LYS A 400 3.53 -28.58 9.94
CA LYS A 400 2.70 -28.47 8.73
C LYS A 400 3.14 -27.37 7.75
N LEU A 401 4.45 -27.21 7.58
CA LEU A 401 5.02 -26.23 6.65
C LEU A 401 4.53 -26.49 5.22
N ARG A 402 3.96 -25.46 4.60
CA ARG A 402 3.49 -25.45 3.21
C ARG A 402 4.65 -25.15 2.26
N VAL A 403 4.51 -25.63 1.03
CA VAL A 403 5.37 -25.31 -0.11
C VAL A 403 4.48 -24.97 -1.30
N ARG A 404 5.02 -24.26 -2.29
CA ARG A 404 4.31 -23.89 -3.53
C ARG A 404 3.65 -25.08 -4.25
N GLY A 405 4.24 -26.26 -4.16
CA GLY A 405 3.72 -27.48 -4.78
C GLY A 405 4.79 -28.55 -4.95
N CYS A 406 4.40 -29.66 -5.58
CA CYS A 406 5.25 -30.83 -5.82
C CYS A 406 5.45 -31.02 -7.32
N HIS A 407 6.67 -31.30 -7.79
CA HIS A 407 6.88 -31.80 -9.17
C HIS A 407 6.77 -33.33 -9.26
N GLY A 408 6.52 -34.01 -8.13
CA GLY A 408 6.26 -35.45 -8.10
C GLY A 408 7.47 -36.34 -8.36
N GLN A 409 8.66 -35.79 -8.63
CA GLN A 409 9.85 -36.61 -8.86
C GLN A 409 10.44 -37.13 -7.55
N CYS A 410 10.85 -38.39 -7.53
CA CYS A 410 11.60 -38.99 -6.44
C CYS A 410 13.11 -38.82 -6.68
N HIS A 411 13.78 -38.05 -5.83
CA HIS A 411 15.24 -37.88 -5.88
C HIS A 411 15.93 -38.87 -4.95
N PRO A 412 16.57 -39.93 -5.47
CA PRO A 412 17.07 -41.00 -4.62
C PRO A 412 18.32 -40.61 -3.80
N SER A 413 19.03 -39.54 -4.19
CA SER A 413 20.12 -38.94 -3.42
C SER A 413 19.65 -38.07 -2.24
N TRP A 414 18.38 -38.15 -1.85
CA TRP A 414 17.80 -37.40 -0.73
C TRP A 414 18.28 -37.95 0.62
N GLY A 415 18.58 -37.05 1.57
CA GLY A 415 19.10 -37.40 2.89
C GLY A 415 18.38 -36.72 4.05
N ILE A 416 18.53 -37.32 5.23
CA ILE A 416 18.07 -36.79 6.52
C ILE A 416 19.27 -36.24 7.31
N PRO A 417 19.15 -35.07 7.98
CA PRO A 417 20.19 -34.54 8.86
C PRO A 417 20.55 -35.47 10.00
N LEU A 418 21.85 -35.62 10.28
CA LEU A 418 22.35 -36.45 11.38
C LEU A 418 21.79 -36.03 12.75
N LEU A 419 21.66 -34.73 12.98
CA LEU A 419 21.20 -34.14 14.25
C LEU A 419 19.72 -34.38 14.55
N SER A 420 18.93 -34.84 13.57
CA SER A 420 17.48 -35.00 13.69
C SER A 420 17.05 -36.46 13.81
N LEU A 421 17.97 -37.41 13.93
CA LEU A 421 17.67 -38.83 13.75
C LEU A 421 16.67 -39.38 14.80
N ASP A 422 16.85 -39.02 16.07
CA ASP A 422 16.00 -39.52 17.16
C ASP A 422 14.55 -39.00 17.05
N THR A 423 14.37 -37.76 16.59
CA THR A 423 13.06 -37.09 16.47
C THR A 423 12.37 -37.36 15.13
N THR A 424 13.10 -37.80 14.10
CA THR A 424 12.56 -38.05 12.75
C THR A 424 12.15 -39.49 12.51
N GLN A 425 12.54 -40.44 13.38
CA GLN A 425 12.34 -41.87 13.14
C GLN A 425 10.90 -42.28 12.77
N PRO A 426 9.83 -41.80 13.46
CA PRO A 426 8.45 -42.14 13.08
C PRO A 426 8.10 -41.66 11.66
N ARG A 427 8.55 -40.45 11.30
CA ARG A 427 8.33 -39.87 9.98
C ARG A 427 9.12 -40.59 8.90
N THR A 428 10.34 -41.02 9.19
CA THR A 428 11.16 -41.83 8.28
C THR A 428 10.47 -43.16 7.95
N ARG A 429 9.84 -43.82 8.95
CA ARG A 429 9.06 -45.04 8.71
C ARG A 429 7.82 -44.77 7.85
N GLN A 430 7.06 -43.73 8.17
CA GLN A 430 5.87 -43.36 7.40
C GLN A 430 6.20 -42.95 5.95
N LEU A 431 7.32 -42.25 5.73
CA LEU A 431 7.83 -41.94 4.41
C LEU A 431 8.17 -43.23 3.63
N CYS A 432 8.84 -44.18 4.29
CA CYS A 432 9.13 -45.49 3.68
C CYS A 432 7.85 -46.21 3.25
N GLU A 433 6.82 -46.24 4.10
CA GLU A 433 5.52 -46.84 3.74
C GLU A 433 4.86 -46.10 2.58
N ALA A 434 4.89 -44.76 2.53
CA ALA A 434 4.34 -44.00 1.42
C ALA A 434 5.04 -44.32 0.07
N ILE A 435 6.37 -44.50 0.08
CA ILE A 435 7.12 -44.94 -1.10
C ILE A 435 6.73 -46.36 -1.50
N LYS A 436 6.61 -47.27 -0.53
CA LYS A 436 6.20 -48.66 -0.76
C LYS A 436 4.80 -48.77 -1.36
N GLU A 437 3.82 -48.03 -0.84
CA GLU A 437 2.48 -47.99 -1.42
C GLU A 437 2.50 -47.51 -2.86
N LYS A 438 3.36 -46.52 -3.18
CA LYS A 438 3.51 -46.09 -4.57
C LYS A 438 4.14 -47.17 -5.45
N ILE A 439 5.17 -47.88 -4.97
CA ILE A 439 5.75 -49.02 -5.68
C ILE A 439 4.69 -50.11 -5.91
N LYS A 440 3.87 -50.45 -4.90
CA LYS A 440 2.79 -51.43 -5.03
C LYS A 440 1.76 -51.02 -6.09
N SER A 441 1.35 -49.75 -6.11
CA SER A 441 0.42 -49.23 -7.13
C SER A 441 0.96 -49.33 -8.56
N LEU A 442 2.29 -49.40 -8.74
CA LEU A 442 2.92 -49.62 -10.04
C LEU A 442 3.04 -51.10 -10.42
N ILE A 443 2.99 -52.01 -9.43
CA ILE A 443 3.05 -53.46 -9.62
C ILE A 443 1.68 -54.00 -10.03
N ASP A 444 0.61 -53.52 -9.38
CA ASP A 444 -0.77 -53.94 -9.64
C ASP A 444 -1.67 -52.72 -9.81
N PRO A 445 -1.84 -52.22 -11.04
CA PRO A 445 -2.67 -51.06 -11.31
C PRO A 445 -4.15 -51.45 -11.21
N GLU A 446 -4.77 -51.23 -10.04
CA GLU A 446 -6.24 -51.28 -9.86
C GLU A 446 -6.96 -50.43 -10.93
N PRO A 447 -8.08 -50.90 -11.50
CA PRO A 447 -8.77 -50.18 -12.55
C PRO A 447 -9.67 -49.07 -11.98
N PHE A 448 -9.16 -48.01 -11.33
CA PHE A 448 -9.96 -46.78 -11.18
C PHE A 448 -9.22 -45.47 -10.85
N SER A 449 -9.89 -44.41 -11.30
CA SER A 449 -9.81 -42.98 -10.96
C SER A 449 -8.59 -42.21 -11.45
N LYS A 450 -8.76 -41.56 -12.61
CA LYS A 450 -7.94 -40.43 -13.05
C LYS A 450 -7.91 -39.41 -11.91
N THR A 451 -6.79 -39.35 -11.19
CA THR A 451 -6.54 -38.29 -10.23
C THR A 451 -6.57 -36.99 -11.01
N VAL A 452 -7.48 -36.08 -10.64
CA VAL A 452 -7.61 -34.75 -11.23
C VAL A 452 -6.23 -34.10 -11.21
N ALA A 453 -5.73 -33.72 -12.40
CA ALA A 453 -4.54 -32.89 -12.51
C ALA A 453 -4.83 -31.60 -11.75
N VAL A 454 -4.19 -31.42 -10.60
CA VAL A 454 -4.27 -30.17 -9.85
C VAL A 454 -3.68 -29.10 -10.77
N GLN A 455 -4.52 -28.14 -11.18
CA GLN A 455 -4.15 -27.02 -12.03
C GLN A 455 -2.92 -26.33 -11.44
N GLN A 456 -1.90 -26.15 -12.28
CA GLN A 456 -0.63 -25.56 -11.88
C GLN A 456 -0.69 -24.04 -12.05
N SER A 457 -0.54 -23.28 -10.98
CA SER A 457 -0.20 -21.86 -11.11
C SER A 457 1.24 -21.71 -11.61
N SER A 458 1.37 -21.04 -12.75
CA SER A 458 2.57 -20.95 -13.58
C SER A 458 3.83 -20.44 -12.84
N ALA A 459 5.01 -20.69 -13.42
CA ALA A 459 6.32 -20.18 -12.99
C ALA A 459 6.46 -18.65 -12.99
N VAL A 460 5.39 -17.93 -13.36
CA VAL A 460 5.15 -16.54 -13.00
C VAL A 460 3.67 -16.50 -12.63
N SER A 461 3.33 -16.56 -11.34
CA SER A 461 2.06 -15.99 -10.90
C SER A 461 2.13 -14.52 -11.27
N GLU A 462 1.40 -14.17 -12.32
CA GLU A 462 1.22 -12.81 -12.82
C GLU A 462 0.68 -12.00 -11.65
N LEU A 463 1.55 -11.25 -10.98
CA LEU A 463 1.12 -10.02 -10.34
C LEU A 463 0.95 -9.05 -11.50
N ASN A 464 -0.21 -9.09 -12.13
CA ASN A 464 -0.53 -8.09 -13.15
C ASN A 464 -0.65 -6.73 -12.44
N SER A 465 -0.66 -5.64 -13.22
CA SER A 465 -0.85 -4.29 -12.66
C SER A 465 -2.12 -4.16 -11.82
N THR A 466 -3.13 -4.99 -12.09
CA THR A 466 -4.43 -5.06 -11.43
C THR A 466 -4.32 -5.69 -10.03
N ASP A 467 -3.59 -6.79 -9.88
CA ASP A 467 -3.27 -7.43 -8.60
C ASP A 467 -2.49 -6.49 -7.68
N MET A 468 -1.54 -5.75 -8.25
CA MET A 468 -0.82 -4.70 -7.51
C MET A 468 -1.72 -3.53 -7.10
N LEU A 469 -2.76 -3.21 -7.88
CA LEU A 469 -3.71 -2.15 -7.58
C LEU A 469 -4.69 -2.58 -6.48
N VAL A 470 -5.17 -3.83 -6.56
CA VAL A 470 -5.96 -4.49 -5.49
C VAL A 470 -5.15 -4.53 -4.19
N MET A 471 -3.87 -4.88 -4.26
CA MET A 471 -2.99 -4.94 -3.08
C MET A 471 -2.64 -3.56 -2.51
N LYS A 472 -2.41 -2.53 -3.35
CA LYS A 472 -2.30 -1.13 -2.89
C LYS A 472 -3.56 -0.69 -2.14
N ARG A 473 -4.74 -1.04 -2.66
CA ARG A 473 -6.04 -0.74 -2.02
C ARG A 473 -6.20 -1.51 -0.70
N GLN A 474 -5.71 -2.75 -0.60
CA GLN A 474 -5.72 -3.53 0.65
C GLN A 474 -4.73 -2.99 1.70
N HIS A 475 -3.52 -2.57 1.31
CA HIS A 475 -2.58 -1.91 2.22
C HIS A 475 -3.17 -0.62 2.80
N ALA A 476 -3.78 0.22 1.96
CA ALA A 476 -4.47 1.42 2.42
C ALA A 476 -5.61 1.10 3.42
N ARG A 477 -6.34 -0.01 3.22
CA ARG A 477 -7.34 -0.50 4.19
C ARG A 477 -6.71 -0.96 5.51
N ARG A 478 -5.52 -1.58 5.48
CA ARG A 478 -4.79 -2.02 6.68
C ARG A 478 -4.22 -0.83 7.46
N GLU A 479 -3.59 0.14 6.81
CA GLU A 479 -3.16 1.38 7.47
C GLU A 479 -4.31 2.09 8.17
N ILE A 480 -5.51 2.11 7.56
CA ILE A 480 -6.72 2.65 8.21
C ILE A 480 -7.12 1.82 9.44
N THR A 481 -6.98 0.50 9.37
CA THR A 481 -7.35 -0.42 10.47
C THR A 481 -6.33 -0.40 11.61
N ASP A 482 -5.04 -0.36 11.31
CA ASP A 482 -3.95 -0.22 12.27
C ASP A 482 -3.99 1.15 12.93
N ARG A 483 -4.26 2.21 12.16
CA ARG A 483 -4.51 3.54 12.71
C ARG A 483 -5.73 3.56 13.62
N ARG A 484 -6.83 2.87 13.26
CA ARG A 484 -7.99 2.69 14.15
C ARG A 484 -7.64 1.91 15.42
N GLY A 485 -6.82 0.86 15.31
CA GLY A 485 -6.36 0.06 16.45
C GLY A 485 -5.41 0.84 17.36
N GLN A 486 -4.56 1.68 16.78
CA GLN A 486 -3.69 2.60 17.49
C GLN A 486 -4.49 3.72 18.16
N GLU A 487 -5.42 4.37 17.45
CA GLU A 487 -6.36 5.34 18.02
C GLU A 487 -7.23 4.73 19.14
N HIS A 488 -7.62 3.45 19.03
CA HIS A 488 -8.38 2.74 20.06
C HIS A 488 -7.51 2.38 21.28
N ARG A 489 -6.26 1.95 21.08
CA ARG A 489 -5.28 1.73 22.15
C ARG A 489 -4.92 3.04 22.85
N GLU A 490 -4.68 4.10 22.09
CA GLU A 490 -4.45 5.46 22.60
C GLU A 490 -5.68 5.98 23.35
N ALA A 491 -6.89 5.81 22.84
CA ALA A 491 -8.13 6.18 23.55
C ALA A 491 -8.35 5.37 24.84
N THR A 492 -8.01 4.08 24.84
CA THR A 492 -8.11 3.20 26.01
C THR A 492 -7.03 3.54 27.06
N GLN A 493 -5.85 3.95 26.61
CA GLN A 493 -4.75 4.38 27.48
C GLN A 493 -4.96 5.80 28.03
N ILE A 494 -5.66 6.67 27.29
CA ILE A 494 -6.16 7.98 27.74
C ILE A 494 -7.27 7.83 28.80
N LEU A 495 -8.15 6.83 28.66
CA LEU A 495 -9.18 6.52 29.67
C LEU A 495 -8.59 6.04 31.02
N LEU A 496 -7.34 5.59 31.03
CA LEU A 496 -6.64 5.08 32.23
C LEU A 496 -5.66 6.09 32.85
N ASN A 497 -5.46 7.28 32.26
CA ASN A 497 -4.48 8.26 32.74
C ASN A 497 -5.05 9.70 32.69
N PRO A 498 -5.46 10.31 33.82
CA PRO A 498 -6.20 11.58 33.83
C PRO A 498 -5.36 12.84 33.49
N ARG A 499 -4.17 12.74 32.88
CA ARG A 499 -3.23 13.89 32.77
C ARG A 499 -2.48 14.08 31.44
N SER A 500 -2.86 13.45 30.33
CA SER A 500 -2.20 13.71 29.03
C SER A 500 -3.16 14.36 28.03
N VAL A 501 -2.98 15.67 27.84
CA VAL A 501 -3.65 16.50 26.82
C VAL A 501 -3.01 16.20 25.45
N GLY A 502 -3.68 15.37 24.64
CA GLY A 502 -3.42 15.30 23.19
C GLY A 502 -4.19 16.39 22.44
N PRO A 503 -3.83 16.70 21.17
CA PRO A 503 -4.46 17.77 20.41
C PRO A 503 -5.96 17.50 20.25
N LYS A 504 -6.78 18.42 20.76
CA LYS A 504 -8.24 18.28 20.79
C LYS A 504 -8.81 18.28 19.36
N LYS A 505 -9.52 17.21 19.02
CA LYS A 505 -10.40 17.12 17.84
C LYS A 505 -11.43 18.25 17.91
N ILE A 506 -11.46 19.12 16.90
CA ILE A 506 -12.53 20.10 16.71
C ILE A 506 -13.82 19.33 16.45
N PHE A 507 -14.72 19.28 17.44
CA PHE A 507 -16.10 18.85 17.26
C PHE A 507 -16.94 20.10 16.98
N TYR A 508 -17.07 20.47 15.70
CA TYR A 508 -17.96 21.55 15.28
C TYR A 508 -19.30 20.92 14.88
N ARG A 509 -20.31 21.04 15.75
CA ARG A 509 -21.57 20.29 15.64
C ARG A 509 -22.57 20.84 14.60
N ASP A 510 -22.11 21.53 13.56
CA ASP A 510 -22.94 21.82 12.37
C ASP A 510 -22.04 22.21 11.18
N LEU A 511 -21.52 21.25 10.42
CA LEU A 511 -20.86 21.59 9.14
C LEU A 511 -21.78 22.26 8.15
N LYS A 512 -23.08 22.00 8.29
CA LYS A 512 -24.13 22.72 7.58
C LYS A 512 -24.06 24.21 7.87
N SER A 513 -23.44 24.67 8.96
CA SER A 513 -23.28 26.07 9.34
C SER A 513 -22.04 26.77 8.80
N LEU A 514 -21.19 26.10 8.03
CA LEU A 514 -19.96 26.69 7.53
C LEU A 514 -20.02 26.93 6.03
N CYS A 515 -19.19 27.86 5.56
CA CYS A 515 -18.96 28.01 4.13
C CYS A 515 -18.35 26.72 3.57
N VAL A 516 -18.97 26.16 2.53
CA VAL A 516 -18.49 24.90 1.93
C VAL A 516 -17.08 25.01 1.33
N MET A 517 -16.66 26.24 1.01
CA MET A 517 -15.38 26.54 0.34
C MET A 517 -14.23 26.94 1.27
N CYS A 518 -14.49 27.49 2.45
CA CYS A 518 -13.42 27.97 3.33
C CYS A 518 -13.66 27.72 4.81
N GLN A 519 -14.78 27.08 5.15
CA GLN A 519 -15.18 26.72 6.51
C GLN A 519 -15.36 27.90 7.46
N MET A 520 -15.39 29.12 6.94
CA MET A 520 -15.71 30.29 7.75
C MET A 520 -17.21 30.31 8.09
N PRO A 521 -17.58 30.80 9.30
CA PRO A 521 -18.98 30.94 9.72
C PRO A 521 -19.83 31.80 8.77
N ARG A 522 -21.15 31.53 8.72
CA ARG A 522 -22.08 32.16 7.75
C ARG A 522 -22.21 33.68 7.93
N PRO A 523 -22.30 34.47 6.84
CA PRO A 523 -23.04 35.73 6.83
C PRO A 523 -24.56 35.46 6.75
N LYS A 524 -25.39 36.39 7.24
CA LYS A 524 -26.87 36.25 7.28
C LYS A 524 -27.49 35.92 5.90
N ASP A 525 -26.87 36.36 4.80
CA ASP A 525 -27.37 36.21 3.43
C ASP A 525 -26.56 35.22 2.57
N GLY A 526 -25.78 34.32 3.19
CA GLY A 526 -24.85 33.42 2.49
C GLY A 526 -25.45 32.15 1.87
N LEU A 527 -26.76 31.89 2.05
CA LEU A 527 -27.40 30.66 1.59
C LEU A 527 -27.69 30.70 0.08
N CYS A 528 -27.39 29.63 -0.64
CA CYS A 528 -27.80 29.51 -2.03
C CYS A 528 -29.33 29.56 -2.17
N HIS A 529 -29.85 30.57 -2.88
CA HIS A 529 -31.29 30.79 -3.02
C HIS A 529 -32.04 29.69 -3.78
N HIS A 530 -31.34 28.95 -4.66
CA HIS A 530 -31.93 27.89 -5.48
C HIS A 530 -32.08 26.57 -4.71
N CYS A 531 -30.97 25.93 -4.32
CA CYS A 531 -31.00 24.64 -3.64
C CYS A 531 -31.33 24.73 -2.15
N ARG A 532 -31.03 25.87 -1.50
CA ARG A 532 -31.14 26.08 -0.05
C ARG A 532 -30.42 25.01 0.78
N SER A 533 -29.31 24.46 0.27
CA SER A 533 -28.51 23.42 0.93
C SER A 533 -27.02 23.74 1.08
N THR A 534 -26.51 24.82 0.47
CA THR A 534 -25.09 25.18 0.51
C THR A 534 -24.90 26.63 0.91
N TRP A 535 -23.88 26.89 1.74
CA TRP A 535 -23.54 28.20 2.28
C TRP A 535 -22.20 28.72 1.76
N TYR A 536 -22.14 30.03 1.52
CA TYR A 536 -20.93 30.75 1.11
C TYR A 536 -20.68 31.97 2.01
N CYS A 537 -19.44 32.17 2.45
CA CYS A 537 -19.09 33.35 3.25
C CYS A 537 -18.94 34.63 2.40
N SER A 538 -18.70 34.49 1.10
CA SER A 538 -18.43 35.60 0.20
C SER A 538 -18.90 35.31 -1.23
N LYS A 539 -19.04 36.39 -2.03
CA LYS A 539 -19.33 36.29 -3.47
C LYS A 539 -18.27 35.45 -4.19
N ARG A 540 -17.00 35.58 -3.81
CA ARG A 540 -15.89 34.82 -4.37
C ARG A 540 -16.02 33.32 -4.10
N CYS A 541 -16.30 32.91 -2.86
CA CYS A 541 -16.53 31.49 -2.54
C CYS A 541 -17.68 30.91 -3.38
N ARG A 542 -18.75 31.67 -3.57
CA ARG A 542 -19.87 31.28 -4.43
C ARG A 542 -19.46 31.15 -5.89
N GLU A 543 -18.68 32.09 -6.44
CA GLU A 543 -18.20 32.07 -7.82
C GLU A 543 -17.23 30.91 -8.09
N LEU A 544 -16.38 30.57 -7.11
CA LEU A 544 -15.45 29.44 -7.21
C LEU A 544 -16.18 28.09 -7.27
N ASP A 545 -17.28 27.93 -6.51
CA ASP A 545 -18.06 26.68 -6.52
C ASP A 545 -19.10 26.63 -7.64
N GLN A 546 -19.54 27.79 -8.15
CA GLN A 546 -20.64 27.92 -9.12
C GLN A 546 -20.57 26.92 -10.30
N PRO A 547 -19.42 26.69 -10.97
CA PRO A 547 -19.39 25.83 -12.15
C PRO A 547 -19.70 24.36 -11.84
N ALA A 548 -19.29 23.87 -10.68
CA ALA A 548 -19.61 22.53 -10.22
C ALA A 548 -20.99 22.49 -9.54
N HIS A 549 -21.26 23.41 -8.62
CA HIS A 549 -22.50 23.50 -7.87
C HIS A 549 -23.76 23.50 -8.77
N LYS A 550 -23.71 24.22 -9.90
CA LYS A 550 -24.84 24.30 -10.85
C LYS A 550 -25.25 22.95 -11.46
N LEU A 551 -24.36 21.94 -11.46
CA LEU A 551 -24.63 20.61 -12.03
C LEU A 551 -25.77 19.89 -11.29
N VAL A 552 -25.91 20.13 -9.97
CA VAL A 552 -26.95 19.50 -9.13
C VAL A 552 -27.92 20.51 -8.51
N CYS A 553 -27.51 21.78 -8.35
CA CYS A 553 -28.24 22.81 -7.61
C CYS A 553 -29.68 23.01 -8.10
N ALA A 554 -29.90 23.14 -9.41
CA ALA A 554 -31.20 23.45 -9.98
C ALA A 554 -32.21 22.31 -9.77
N ARG A 555 -31.76 21.05 -9.93
CA ARG A 555 -32.60 19.85 -9.82
C ARG A 555 -32.84 19.44 -8.36
N TYR A 556 -32.01 19.88 -7.42
CA TYR A 556 -32.04 19.44 -6.02
C TYR A 556 -33.38 19.73 -5.32
N ARG A 557 -33.87 20.97 -5.41
CA ARG A 557 -35.07 21.39 -4.69
C ARG A 557 -36.32 20.67 -5.20
N GLU A 558 -36.46 20.54 -6.52
CA GLU A 558 -37.56 19.83 -7.15
C GLU A 558 -37.57 18.35 -6.76
N LEU A 559 -36.40 17.69 -6.82
CA LEU A 559 -36.29 16.29 -6.44
C LEU A 559 -36.66 16.07 -4.97
N ARG A 560 -36.17 16.92 -4.06
CA ARG A 560 -36.45 16.85 -2.61
C ARG A 560 -37.94 16.96 -2.29
N HIS A 561 -38.70 17.73 -3.07
CA HIS A 561 -40.15 17.87 -2.88
C HIS A 561 -40.93 16.64 -3.38
N ASN A 562 -40.38 15.87 -4.31
CA ASN A 562 -41.02 14.71 -4.95
C ASN A 562 -40.47 13.38 -4.40
N ARG A 563 -40.40 13.23 -3.07
CA ARG A 563 -39.92 11.99 -2.43
C ARG A 563 -40.91 10.84 -2.67
N PRO A 564 -40.48 9.69 -3.25
CA PRO A 564 -41.39 8.56 -3.51
C PRO A 564 -41.94 7.89 -2.25
N SER A 565 -41.10 7.70 -1.23
CA SER A 565 -41.52 7.17 0.08
C SER A 565 -40.48 7.50 1.17
N ASP A 566 -40.83 7.30 2.44
CA ASP A 566 -39.94 7.50 3.59
C ASP A 566 -38.75 6.53 3.63
N ALA A 567 -38.78 5.45 2.85
CA ALA A 567 -37.65 4.54 2.69
C ALA A 567 -36.62 5.05 1.67
N HIS A 568 -36.95 6.06 0.86
CA HIS A 568 -36.02 6.59 -0.14
C HIS A 568 -35.12 7.68 0.44
N ARG A 569 -33.87 7.68 -0.02
CA ARG A 569 -32.87 8.71 0.27
C ARG A 569 -32.27 9.24 -1.02
N ILE A 570 -31.93 10.53 -1.04
CA ILE A 570 -31.27 11.15 -2.20
C ILE A 570 -29.82 10.69 -2.25
N GLY A 571 -29.40 10.18 -3.40
CA GLY A 571 -28.02 9.91 -3.77
C GLY A 571 -27.59 10.67 -5.02
N ILE A 572 -26.32 10.54 -5.39
CA ILE A 572 -25.78 11.08 -6.64
C ILE A 572 -25.20 9.93 -7.46
N TRP A 573 -25.75 9.73 -8.65
CA TRP A 573 -25.22 8.81 -9.65
C TRP A 573 -24.33 9.55 -10.65
N PHE A 574 -23.14 9.00 -10.87
CA PHE A 574 -22.16 9.46 -11.85
C PHE A 574 -22.10 8.43 -12.98
N PRO A 575 -22.94 8.58 -14.02
CA PRO A 575 -22.94 7.70 -15.19
C PRO A 575 -21.63 7.84 -15.98
N ARG A 576 -21.01 6.71 -16.33
CA ARG A 576 -19.68 6.65 -16.95
C ARG A 576 -19.59 7.33 -18.31
N ASP A 577 -20.64 7.21 -19.12
CA ASP A 577 -20.65 7.60 -20.54
C ASP A 577 -21.26 9.00 -20.76
N THR A 578 -21.67 9.71 -19.70
CA THR A 578 -22.24 11.06 -19.81
C THR A 578 -21.51 12.05 -18.91
N LYS A 579 -21.63 13.34 -19.19
CA LYS A 579 -20.94 14.40 -18.42
C LYS A 579 -21.73 14.90 -17.22
N GLU A 580 -23.02 14.58 -17.12
CA GLU A 580 -23.89 15.12 -16.09
C GLU A 580 -24.00 14.15 -14.91
N PRO A 581 -23.74 14.59 -13.66
CA PRO A 581 -24.15 13.86 -12.48
C PRO A 581 -25.67 13.95 -12.31
N VAL A 582 -26.29 12.88 -11.83
CA VAL A 582 -27.73 12.76 -11.71
C VAL A 582 -28.10 12.52 -10.25
N LEU A 583 -28.97 13.37 -9.70
CA LEU A 583 -29.57 13.13 -8.40
C LEU A 583 -30.62 12.02 -8.54
N VAL A 584 -30.54 10.99 -7.69
CA VAL A 584 -31.38 9.79 -7.76
C VAL A 584 -32.01 9.49 -6.42
N TRP A 585 -33.18 8.85 -6.45
CA TRP A 585 -33.81 8.26 -5.26
C TRP A 585 -33.40 6.80 -5.16
N ALA A 586 -32.79 6.41 -4.05
CA ALA A 586 -32.49 5.01 -3.74
C ALA A 586 -33.30 4.55 -2.53
N PRO A 587 -34.10 3.47 -2.63
CA PRO A 587 -34.79 2.92 -1.49
C PRO A 587 -33.81 2.17 -0.59
N ILE A 588 -33.91 2.39 0.72
CA ILE A 588 -33.20 1.59 1.72
C ILE A 588 -34.05 0.35 2.02
N VAL A 589 -33.56 -0.81 1.64
CA VAL A 589 -34.28 -2.09 1.73
C VAL A 589 -33.52 -3.08 2.61
N LEU A 590 -34.25 -3.96 3.28
CA LEU A 590 -33.68 -5.03 4.11
C LEU A 590 -33.51 -6.28 3.23
N LYS A 591 -32.26 -6.72 2.98
CA LYS A 591 -31.97 -8.03 2.35
C LYS A 591 -30.91 -8.74 3.19
N MET A 592 -31.03 -10.06 3.34
CA MET A 592 -30.13 -10.89 4.15
C MET A 592 -29.90 -10.42 5.60
N GLY A 593 -30.88 -9.72 6.20
CA GLY A 593 -30.77 -9.21 7.57
C GLY A 593 -30.06 -7.86 7.71
N GLU A 594 -29.62 -7.24 6.61
CA GLU A 594 -28.93 -5.94 6.60
C GLU A 594 -29.64 -4.93 5.70
N TYR A 595 -29.62 -3.66 6.10
CA TYR A 595 -30.19 -2.57 5.32
C TYR A 595 -29.17 -2.04 4.31
N HIS A 596 -29.59 -1.92 3.05
CA HIS A 596 -28.78 -1.38 1.96
C HIS A 596 -29.63 -0.49 1.05
N ALA A 597 -28.98 0.48 0.43
CA ALA A 597 -29.56 1.23 -0.66
C ALA A 597 -29.62 0.33 -1.91
N ASP A 598 -30.81 0.22 -2.52
CA ASP A 598 -31.01 -0.53 -3.75
C ASP A 598 -30.62 0.33 -4.95
N PHE A 599 -29.72 -0.18 -5.77
CA PHE A 599 -29.23 0.48 -6.97
C PHE A 599 -29.43 -0.35 -8.24
N ASP A 600 -30.29 -1.37 -8.22
CA ASP A 600 -30.46 -2.26 -9.37
C ASP A 600 -30.84 -1.49 -10.65
N ALA A 601 -31.56 -0.37 -10.49
CA ALA A 601 -31.94 0.54 -11.57
C ALA A 601 -30.77 1.33 -12.19
N PHE A 602 -29.63 1.45 -11.48
CA PHE A 602 -28.49 2.28 -11.88
C PHE A 602 -27.22 1.48 -12.13
N LEU A 603 -27.03 0.37 -11.39
CA LEU A 603 -25.84 -0.47 -11.42
C LEU A 603 -26.13 -1.90 -11.93
N GLY A 604 -27.37 -2.21 -12.34
CA GLY A 604 -27.78 -3.51 -12.88
C GLY A 604 -28.29 -4.51 -11.82
N PRO A 605 -28.98 -5.59 -12.23
CA PRO A 605 -29.65 -6.53 -11.33
C PRO A 605 -28.67 -7.28 -10.40
N GLU A 606 -29.15 -7.62 -9.20
CA GLU A 606 -28.39 -8.29 -8.12
C GLU A 606 -27.28 -7.46 -7.46
N HIS A 607 -27.40 -6.12 -7.44
CA HIS A 607 -26.37 -5.19 -6.97
C HIS A 607 -24.97 -5.59 -7.43
N ALA A 608 -24.62 -5.29 -8.68
CA ALA A 608 -23.24 -5.35 -9.16
C ALA A 608 -22.27 -4.37 -8.43
N VAL A 609 -22.63 -3.89 -7.23
CA VAL A 609 -21.76 -3.25 -6.25
C VAL A 609 -20.76 -4.29 -5.75
N MET A 610 -19.60 -4.36 -6.39
CA MET A 610 -18.47 -5.15 -5.91
C MET A 610 -17.80 -4.47 -4.70
N PHE A 611 -17.89 -3.14 -4.59
CA PHE A 611 -17.09 -2.36 -3.65
C PHE A 611 -17.79 -1.11 -3.10
N THR A 612 -17.47 -0.79 -1.83
CA THR A 612 -17.88 0.46 -1.16
C THR A 612 -16.67 1.20 -0.59
N LEU A 613 -16.71 2.54 -0.64
CA LEU A 613 -15.70 3.44 -0.08
C LEU A 613 -16.36 4.49 0.82
N PRO A 614 -16.38 4.24 2.14
CA PRO A 614 -16.94 5.18 3.10
C PRO A 614 -15.88 6.22 3.51
N PHE A 615 -16.27 7.48 3.58
CA PHE A 615 -15.47 8.56 4.12
C PHE A 615 -16.31 9.52 4.97
N ASN A 616 -15.69 10.05 6.02
CA ASN A 616 -16.24 11.12 6.85
C ASN A 616 -15.18 12.20 7.09
N GLN A 617 -14.14 12.25 6.25
CA GLN A 617 -13.10 13.26 6.32
C GLN A 617 -12.87 13.80 4.92
N ASN A 618 -13.01 15.12 4.77
CA ASN A 618 -12.59 15.84 3.58
C ASN A 618 -11.15 16.31 3.81
N LYS A 619 -10.19 15.47 3.39
CA LYS A 619 -8.76 15.73 3.61
C LYS A 619 -8.25 16.94 2.85
N ARG A 620 -8.74 17.20 1.64
CA ARG A 620 -8.39 18.38 0.84
C ARG A 620 -8.58 19.67 1.64
N ARG A 621 -9.65 19.69 2.44
CA ARG A 621 -10.05 20.82 3.27
C ARG A 621 -9.72 20.67 4.76
N GLY A 622 -9.15 19.55 5.20
CA GLY A 622 -8.81 19.30 6.61
C GLY A 622 -10.03 19.13 7.54
N LEU A 623 -11.17 18.66 7.00
CA LEU A 623 -12.47 18.67 7.67
C LEU A 623 -12.95 17.27 8.04
N THR A 624 -13.62 17.11 9.19
CA THR A 624 -14.33 15.86 9.57
C THR A 624 -15.83 16.08 9.49
N LEU A 625 -16.50 15.31 8.64
CA LEU A 625 -17.95 15.32 8.40
C LEU A 625 -18.74 14.81 9.61
N ASP A 626 -19.91 15.41 9.85
CA ASP A 626 -20.85 15.05 10.92
C ASP A 626 -21.66 13.79 10.61
N HIS A 627 -21.63 13.35 9.36
CA HIS A 627 -22.21 12.11 8.86
C HIS A 627 -21.23 11.40 7.92
N GLN A 628 -21.50 10.14 7.59
CA GLN A 628 -20.65 9.35 6.69
C GLN A 628 -21.21 9.38 5.27
N ILE A 629 -20.35 9.61 4.29
CA ILE A 629 -20.65 9.50 2.87
C ILE A 629 -20.03 8.20 2.35
N THR A 630 -20.80 7.39 1.63
CA THR A 630 -20.36 6.11 1.06
C THR A 630 -20.49 6.14 -0.46
N ILE A 631 -19.38 5.84 -1.14
CA ILE A 631 -19.34 5.66 -2.60
C ILE A 631 -19.50 4.17 -2.91
N TYR A 632 -20.45 3.84 -3.78
CA TYR A 632 -20.77 2.53 -4.30
C TYR A 632 -20.37 2.48 -5.77
N TYR A 633 -19.67 1.43 -6.19
CA TYR A 633 -19.23 1.30 -7.57
C TYR A 633 -19.03 -0.15 -7.98
N GLN A 634 -19.02 -0.36 -9.30
CA GLN A 634 -18.66 -1.60 -9.95
C GLN A 634 -17.29 -1.40 -10.62
N ASP A 635 -16.31 -2.26 -10.33
CA ASP A 635 -15.03 -2.22 -11.04
C ASP A 635 -15.24 -2.89 -12.40
N TRP A 636 -15.04 -2.15 -13.49
CA TRP A 636 -15.15 -2.69 -14.85
C TRP A 636 -13.73 -2.97 -15.36
N ASP A 637 -13.50 -4.19 -15.86
CA ASP A 637 -12.28 -4.61 -16.58
C ASP A 637 -12.19 -3.92 -17.96
N GLU A 638 -12.24 -2.59 -17.99
CA GLU A 638 -12.13 -1.81 -19.22
C GLU A 638 -10.68 -1.44 -19.54
N PRO A 639 -10.31 -1.39 -20.83
CA PRO A 639 -8.96 -1.09 -21.27
C PRO A 639 -8.47 0.28 -20.75
N PRO A 640 -7.16 0.44 -20.49
CA PRO A 640 -6.60 1.67 -19.97
C PRO A 640 -6.92 2.87 -20.88
N GLY A 641 -7.50 3.94 -20.31
CA GLY A 641 -7.74 5.21 -20.99
C GLY A 641 -9.18 5.72 -21.00
N LYS A 642 -10.18 4.93 -20.57
CA LYS A 642 -11.57 5.38 -20.46
C LYS A 642 -11.90 5.72 -18.99
N THR A 643 -11.96 7.02 -18.68
CA THR A 643 -12.37 7.52 -17.34
C THR A 643 -13.86 7.89 -17.34
N ASN A 644 -14.50 7.84 -16.17
CA ASN A 644 -15.88 8.24 -15.98
C ASN A 644 -16.04 9.73 -16.33
N GLN A 645 -16.78 9.99 -17.41
CA GLN A 645 -16.93 11.34 -17.96
C GLN A 645 -17.69 12.27 -17.01
N SER A 646 -18.60 11.74 -16.20
CA SER A 646 -19.42 12.51 -15.25
C SER A 646 -18.56 13.02 -14.10
N ILE A 647 -17.73 12.15 -13.51
CA ILE A 647 -16.80 12.53 -12.45
C ILE A 647 -15.74 13.48 -13.00
N GLN A 648 -15.16 13.17 -14.19
CA GLN A 648 -14.16 14.04 -14.82
C GLN A 648 -14.70 15.45 -15.04
N HIS A 649 -15.86 15.57 -15.66
CA HIS A 649 -16.48 16.87 -15.91
C HIS A 649 -16.81 17.62 -14.61
N ALA A 650 -17.34 16.93 -13.59
CA ALA A 650 -17.70 17.58 -12.33
C ALA A 650 -16.47 18.03 -11.52
N VAL A 651 -15.40 17.24 -11.48
CA VAL A 651 -14.14 17.61 -10.81
C VAL A 651 -13.44 18.74 -11.55
N GLU A 652 -13.31 18.66 -12.87
CA GLU A 652 -12.65 19.69 -13.69
C GLU A 652 -13.45 21.00 -13.77
N ALA A 653 -14.75 20.98 -13.48
CA ALA A 653 -15.53 22.20 -13.29
C ALA A 653 -15.06 23.02 -12.08
N CYS A 654 -14.42 22.38 -11.09
CA CYS A 654 -13.80 23.09 -9.98
C CYS A 654 -12.44 23.64 -10.41
N HIS A 655 -12.22 24.95 -10.24
CA HIS A 655 -11.00 25.59 -10.70
C HIS A 655 -9.74 24.93 -10.09
N GLY A 656 -8.80 24.53 -10.95
CA GLY A 656 -7.53 23.92 -10.53
C GLY A 656 -7.62 22.48 -10.04
N MET A 657 -8.78 21.81 -10.17
CA MET A 657 -8.96 20.41 -9.81
C MET A 657 -8.84 19.49 -11.03
N ARG A 658 -8.22 18.33 -10.81
CA ARG A 658 -8.10 17.24 -11.78
C ARG A 658 -8.26 15.92 -11.04
N ILE A 659 -8.56 14.87 -11.78
CA ILE A 659 -8.61 13.52 -11.23
C ILE A 659 -7.21 12.90 -11.35
N PRO A 660 -6.61 12.42 -10.25
CA PRO A 660 -5.25 11.87 -10.28
C PRO A 660 -5.17 10.43 -10.85
N TYR A 661 -6.31 9.74 -10.98
CA TYR A 661 -6.38 8.35 -11.42
C TYR A 661 -7.51 8.12 -12.44
N ASN A 662 -7.42 7.04 -13.21
CA ASN A 662 -8.50 6.61 -14.09
C ASN A 662 -9.63 5.97 -13.26
N LEU A 663 -10.83 6.56 -13.29
CA LEU A 663 -12.00 6.05 -12.57
C LEU A 663 -12.92 5.37 -13.58
N CYS A 664 -12.91 4.04 -13.64
CA CYS A 664 -13.72 3.27 -14.59
C CYS A 664 -15.09 2.91 -14.01
N GLY A 665 -16.12 2.85 -14.86
CA GLY A 665 -17.45 2.38 -14.47
C GLY A 665 -18.37 3.44 -13.86
N ASP A 666 -19.56 3.00 -13.46
CA ASP A 666 -20.59 3.82 -12.82
C ASP A 666 -20.38 3.91 -11.30
N TYR A 667 -20.67 5.08 -10.74
CA TYR A 667 -20.56 5.34 -9.30
C TYR A 667 -21.87 5.90 -8.77
N VAL A 668 -22.31 5.42 -7.61
CA VAL A 668 -23.42 6.01 -6.86
C VAL A 668 -22.92 6.40 -5.48
N VAL A 669 -23.27 7.58 -4.99
CA VAL A 669 -22.86 8.06 -3.66
C VAL A 669 -24.10 8.27 -2.80
N MET A 670 -24.05 7.83 -1.54
CA MET A 670 -25.10 8.02 -0.53
C MET A 670 -24.53 8.56 0.78
N SER A 671 -25.37 9.22 1.58
CA SER A 671 -25.09 9.46 3.00
C SER A 671 -25.63 8.30 3.84
N GLY A 672 -24.79 7.75 4.72
CA GLY A 672 -25.04 6.53 5.50
C GLY A 672 -24.04 5.42 5.17
N ARG A 673 -24.00 4.35 5.98
CA ARG A 673 -23.13 3.18 5.74
C ARG A 673 -23.92 1.97 5.35
N TYR A 674 -23.30 1.13 4.52
CA TYR A 674 -23.76 -0.23 4.32
C TYR A 674 -23.97 -0.95 5.67
N GLY A 675 -25.16 -1.53 5.86
CA GLY A 675 -25.55 -2.24 7.09
C GLY A 675 -26.16 -1.37 8.19
N ASP A 676 -26.06 -0.04 8.12
CA ASP A 676 -26.66 0.83 9.12
C ASP A 676 -28.19 0.79 9.09
N PRO A 677 -28.89 1.04 10.21
CA PRO A 677 -30.34 1.15 10.19
C PRO A 677 -30.81 2.31 9.30
N PRO A 678 -32.05 2.27 8.74
CA PRO A 678 -32.54 3.27 7.78
C PRO A 678 -32.57 4.71 8.31
N SER A 679 -32.52 4.89 9.64
CA SER A 679 -32.46 6.19 10.31
C SER A 679 -31.12 6.90 10.14
N GLU A 680 -30.04 6.16 9.90
CA GLU A 680 -28.67 6.69 9.74
C GLU A 680 -28.37 7.10 8.29
N TYR A 681 -29.15 6.60 7.33
CA TYR A 681 -29.07 7.09 5.96
C TYR A 681 -29.75 8.45 5.88
N LEU A 682 -29.05 9.45 5.34
CA LEU A 682 -29.55 10.82 5.14
C LEU A 682 -29.66 11.12 3.64
N ASP A 683 -30.40 12.17 3.30
CA ASP A 683 -30.36 12.71 1.94
C ASP A 683 -29.03 13.41 1.72
N ILE A 684 -28.30 13.03 0.66
CA ILE A 684 -27.17 13.83 0.18
C ILE A 684 -27.66 15.23 -0.18
N ASP A 685 -26.88 16.25 0.16
CA ASP A 685 -27.15 17.63 -0.20
C ASP A 685 -26.09 18.24 -1.15
N CYS A 686 -26.25 19.52 -1.50
CA CYS A 686 -25.31 20.16 -2.43
C CYS A 686 -23.98 20.54 -1.77
N ALA A 687 -23.89 20.58 -0.43
CA ALA A 687 -22.63 20.71 0.29
C ALA A 687 -21.87 19.38 0.27
N ASP A 688 -22.57 18.26 0.45
CA ASP A 688 -21.99 16.92 0.29
C ASP A 688 -21.43 16.71 -1.11
N PHE A 689 -22.11 17.21 -2.14
CA PHE A 689 -21.60 17.17 -3.51
C PHE A 689 -20.20 17.81 -3.62
N ARG A 690 -19.97 18.96 -2.98
CA ARG A 690 -18.64 19.59 -2.93
C ARG A 690 -17.61 18.67 -2.29
N HIS A 691 -17.96 18.05 -1.16
CA HIS A 691 -17.07 17.13 -0.44
C HIS A 691 -16.76 15.85 -1.24
N ILE A 692 -17.72 15.37 -2.03
CA ILE A 692 -17.55 14.24 -2.95
C ILE A 692 -16.57 14.60 -4.07
N LEU A 693 -16.68 15.80 -4.65
CA LEU A 693 -15.74 16.25 -5.70
C LEU A 693 -14.32 16.46 -5.14
N ASP A 694 -14.20 17.01 -3.93
CA ASP A 694 -12.91 17.11 -3.26
C ASP A 694 -12.30 15.72 -3.06
N TYR A 695 -13.10 14.74 -2.62
CA TYR A 695 -12.66 13.36 -2.45
C TYR A 695 -12.17 12.73 -3.75
N PHE A 696 -12.91 12.88 -4.86
CA PHE A 696 -12.47 12.38 -6.17
C PHE A 696 -11.20 13.06 -6.69
N SER A 697 -10.98 14.34 -6.35
CA SER A 697 -9.77 15.07 -6.74
C SER A 697 -8.52 14.68 -5.92
N THR A 698 -8.69 14.12 -4.72
CA THR A 698 -7.60 13.73 -3.82
C THR A 698 -7.56 12.22 -3.60
N TYR A 699 -8.19 11.45 -4.49
CA TYR A 699 -8.41 10.02 -4.32
C TYR A 699 -7.09 9.27 -4.02
N PHE A 700 -6.82 8.94 -2.76
CA PHE A 700 -5.56 8.35 -2.25
C PHE A 700 -4.29 9.25 -2.27
N ASP A 701 -4.42 10.56 -2.44
CA ASP A 701 -3.32 11.52 -2.29
C ASP A 701 -3.60 12.52 -1.16
N ASP A 702 -3.04 12.23 0.01
CA ASP A 702 -3.18 13.04 1.22
C ASP A 702 -2.27 14.30 1.22
N THR A 703 -1.42 14.45 0.19
CA THR A 703 -0.53 15.61 0.02
C THR A 703 -1.23 16.78 -0.65
N ILE A 704 -2.31 16.52 -1.40
CA ILE A 704 -3.10 17.55 -2.08
C ILE A 704 -3.99 18.28 -1.05
N ARG A 705 -3.53 19.43 -0.58
CA ARG A 705 -4.33 20.40 0.16
C ARG A 705 -4.88 21.44 -0.79
N GLU A 706 -6.03 22.03 -0.45
CA GLU A 706 -6.52 23.18 -1.20
C GLU A 706 -5.53 24.35 -1.08
N THR A 707 -4.94 24.74 -2.21
CA THR A 707 -4.20 26.01 -2.29
C THR A 707 -5.22 27.12 -2.20
N LEU A 708 -5.24 27.85 -1.07
CA LEU A 708 -6.05 29.06 -0.90
C LEU A 708 -5.69 30.05 -2.01
N SER A 709 -6.45 29.99 -3.10
CA SER A 709 -6.13 30.69 -4.34
C SER A 709 -6.66 32.11 -4.22
N GLY A 710 -5.80 32.97 -3.68
CA GLY A 710 -5.98 34.41 -3.49
C GLY A 710 -5.57 34.81 -2.08
N GLY A 711 -4.28 35.14 -1.93
CA GLY A 711 -3.58 35.62 -0.73
C GLY A 711 -4.34 35.47 0.60
N SER A 712 -4.04 34.42 1.36
CA SER A 712 -4.43 34.33 2.76
C SER A 712 -3.52 35.17 3.65
N VAL A 713 -4.06 35.66 4.76
CA VAL A 713 -3.29 36.42 5.76
C VAL A 713 -3.44 35.77 7.13
N ARG A 714 -2.38 35.84 7.94
CA ARG A 714 -2.47 35.49 9.35
C ARG A 714 -3.24 36.58 10.08
N ALA A 715 -4.26 36.17 10.81
CA ALA A 715 -5.09 36.98 11.67
C ALA A 715 -5.10 36.38 13.09
N VAL A 716 -5.65 37.10 14.06
CA VAL A 716 -5.69 36.68 15.46
C VAL A 716 -7.15 36.51 15.88
N ARG A 717 -7.54 35.30 16.28
CA ARG A 717 -8.82 35.03 16.93
C ARG A 717 -8.68 35.30 18.42
N ILE A 718 -9.58 36.10 18.98
CA ILE A 718 -9.68 36.35 20.42
C ILE A 718 -10.91 35.61 20.93
N ASN A 719 -10.70 34.55 21.70
CA ASN A 719 -11.74 33.66 22.18
C ASN A 719 -12.39 34.22 23.46
N CYS A 720 -13.72 34.26 23.53
CA CYS A 720 -14.42 34.67 24.75
C CYS A 720 -14.29 33.62 25.87
N PRO A 721 -14.51 33.99 27.15
CA PRO A 721 -14.37 33.07 28.29
C PRO A 721 -15.19 31.78 28.17
N LEU A 722 -16.39 31.84 27.60
CA LEU A 722 -17.22 30.66 27.37
C LEU A 722 -16.57 29.70 26.36
N GLU A 723 -16.05 30.22 25.26
CA GLU A 723 -15.40 29.39 24.24
C GLU A 723 -14.08 28.81 24.73
N GLN A 724 -13.30 29.58 25.49
CA GLN A 724 -12.11 29.11 26.21
C GLN A 724 -12.46 27.93 27.13
N LYS A 725 -13.55 28.02 27.91
CA LYS A 725 -13.95 26.96 28.84
C LYS A 725 -14.51 25.72 28.13
N LEU A 726 -15.36 25.90 27.12
CA LEU A 726 -15.96 24.79 26.35
C LEU A 726 -14.91 24.01 25.54
N ASN A 727 -13.99 24.70 24.89
CA ASN A 727 -13.04 24.08 23.96
C ASN A 727 -11.65 23.85 24.57
N SER A 728 -11.35 24.45 25.73
CA SER A 728 -9.98 24.58 26.28
C SER A 728 -9.00 25.11 25.23
N CYS A 729 -9.39 26.21 24.58
CA CYS A 729 -8.53 26.96 23.68
C CYS A 729 -7.87 28.12 24.40
N GLU A 730 -6.72 28.56 23.86
CA GLU A 730 -6.04 29.77 24.31
C GLU A 730 -6.88 31.02 24.01
N GLU A 731 -6.70 32.06 24.81
CA GLU A 731 -7.42 33.32 24.65
C GLU A 731 -7.12 34.00 23.31
N PHE A 732 -5.86 34.01 22.88
CA PHE A 732 -5.44 34.53 21.58
C PHE A 732 -4.88 33.39 20.73
N GLN A 733 -5.40 33.25 19.51
CA GLN A 733 -5.03 32.15 18.62
C GLN A 733 -4.76 32.67 17.20
N SER A 734 -3.65 32.27 16.61
CA SER A 734 -3.37 32.56 15.19
C SER A 734 -4.34 31.78 14.30
N VAL A 735 -4.98 32.46 13.36
CA VAL A 735 -5.90 31.89 12.36
C VAL A 735 -5.55 32.39 10.97
N VAL A 736 -5.75 31.56 9.95
CA VAL A 736 -5.52 31.97 8.55
C VAL A 736 -6.86 32.34 7.94
N VAL A 737 -7.00 33.58 7.49
CA VAL A 737 -8.24 34.10 6.88
C VAL A 737 -7.97 34.63 5.47
N ASP A 738 -9.02 34.70 4.67
CA ASP A 738 -8.94 35.31 3.33
C ASP A 738 -8.71 36.84 3.45
N ARG A 739 -7.93 37.43 2.54
CA ARG A 739 -7.73 38.89 2.47
C ARG A 739 -9.03 39.69 2.39
N ASP A 740 -10.05 39.13 1.75
CA ASP A 740 -11.33 39.81 1.54
C ASP A 740 -12.38 39.48 2.62
N PHE A 741 -11.98 38.88 3.75
CA PHE A 741 -12.89 38.40 4.81
C PHE A 741 -13.85 39.48 5.35
N PRO A 742 -15.19 39.34 5.20
CA PRO A 742 -16.13 40.28 5.80
C PRO A 742 -17.32 39.62 6.50
N THR A 743 -17.62 40.04 7.72
CA THR A 743 -18.96 39.84 8.32
C THR A 743 -19.51 41.07 9.04
N SER A 744 -18.67 42.05 9.37
CA SER A 744 -19.00 43.39 9.89
C SER A 744 -17.65 43.98 10.31
N ASN A 745 -17.13 44.95 9.56
CA ASN A 745 -15.75 45.38 9.72
C ASN A 745 -15.71 46.69 10.51
N MET A 746 -15.29 46.63 11.76
CA MET A 746 -15.03 47.83 12.57
C MET A 746 -13.53 48.07 12.64
N VAL A 747 -13.08 49.31 12.43
CA VAL A 747 -11.67 49.67 12.57
C VAL A 747 -11.42 50.06 14.02
N SER A 748 -10.39 49.47 14.63
CA SER A 748 -9.99 49.79 16.01
C SER A 748 -9.48 51.25 16.09
N GLY A 749 -10.12 52.08 16.92
CA GLY A 749 -9.70 53.47 17.16
C GLY A 749 -8.27 53.54 17.67
N LEU A 750 -7.93 52.69 18.64
CA LEU A 750 -6.58 52.52 19.18
C LEU A 750 -5.55 52.20 18.09
N SER A 751 -5.87 51.27 17.20
CA SER A 751 -4.98 50.86 16.10
C SER A 751 -4.77 51.94 15.05
N MET A 752 -5.76 52.83 14.83
CA MET A 752 -5.62 53.95 13.91
C MET A 752 -4.60 54.98 14.39
N ALA A 753 -4.55 55.26 15.70
CA ALA A 753 -3.53 56.15 16.25
C ALA A 753 -2.12 55.53 16.25
N LEU A 754 -2.03 54.19 16.19
CA LEU A 754 -0.77 53.47 16.06
C LEU A 754 -0.27 53.34 14.61
N GLU A 755 -0.98 53.95 13.64
CA GLU A 755 -0.72 53.84 12.21
C GLU A 755 -0.73 52.39 11.68
N ASP A 756 -1.32 51.44 12.42
CA ASP A 756 -1.45 50.02 12.06
C ASP A 756 -2.94 49.63 12.13
N PRO A 757 -3.78 50.06 11.17
CA PRO A 757 -5.23 49.92 11.27
C PRO A 757 -5.66 48.45 11.28
N ILE A 758 -6.31 48.06 12.37
CA ILE A 758 -6.79 46.71 12.65
C ILE A 758 -8.32 46.66 12.52
N TRP A 759 -8.81 45.65 11.79
CA TRP A 759 -10.22 45.28 11.74
C TRP A 759 -10.56 44.29 12.85
N ILE A 760 -11.70 44.54 13.49
CA ILE A 760 -12.35 43.62 14.42
C ILE A 760 -13.59 43.06 13.72
N CYS A 761 -13.58 41.75 13.48
CA CYS A 761 -14.62 40.99 12.79
C CYS A 761 -15.36 40.11 13.79
N GLN A 762 -16.65 40.38 13.98
CA GLN A 762 -17.49 39.61 14.89
C GLN A 762 -17.83 38.22 14.33
N ILE A 763 -17.75 37.20 15.18
CA ILE A 763 -18.18 35.82 14.88
C ILE A 763 -19.59 35.61 15.45
N ASN A 764 -20.42 34.80 14.79
CA ASN A 764 -21.77 34.51 15.28
C ASN A 764 -21.73 33.74 16.62
N GLN A 765 -22.43 34.27 17.64
CA GLN A 765 -22.53 33.71 18.98
C GLN A 765 -23.59 32.61 19.14
N ASP A 766 -24.52 32.46 18.18
CA ASP A 766 -25.70 31.61 18.31
C ASP A 766 -25.37 30.12 18.55
N GLU A 767 -24.19 29.67 18.10
CA GLU A 767 -23.73 28.28 18.25
C GLU A 767 -23.29 27.94 19.69
N LEU A 768 -22.76 28.93 20.43
CA LEU A 768 -22.30 28.75 21.80
C LEU A 768 -23.45 28.75 22.82
N LYS A 769 -24.65 29.25 22.44
CA LYS A 769 -25.81 29.41 23.34
C LYS A 769 -26.31 28.09 23.89
N HIS A 770 -26.14 27.00 23.13
CA HIS A 770 -26.51 25.66 23.55
C HIS A 770 -25.44 25.01 24.44
N GLY A 771 -24.17 25.44 24.31
CA GLY A 771 -23.04 24.89 25.06
C GLY A 771 -23.00 25.31 26.52
N ILE A 772 -23.52 26.51 26.85
CA ILE A 772 -23.51 27.02 28.23
C ILE A 772 -24.31 26.13 29.21
N ALA A 773 -25.34 25.44 28.72
CA ALA A 773 -26.15 24.52 29.51
C ALA A 773 -25.42 23.20 29.85
N LEU A 774 -24.27 22.93 29.23
CA LEU A 774 -23.45 21.73 29.44
C LEU A 774 -22.33 21.95 30.47
N LEU A 775 -22.16 23.17 30.99
CA LEU A 775 -21.15 23.50 31.99
C LEU A 775 -21.74 23.47 33.39
N ASP A 776 -21.10 22.72 34.29
CA ASP A 776 -21.48 22.69 35.72
C ASP A 776 -21.28 24.06 36.39
N GLU A 777 -20.27 24.82 35.95
CA GLU A 777 -19.99 26.18 36.41
C GLU A 777 -19.64 27.08 35.21
N PRO A 778 -20.53 27.98 34.74
CA PRO A 778 -20.20 28.93 33.68
C PRO A 778 -19.27 30.07 34.18
N PRO A 779 -18.47 30.70 33.31
CA PRO A 779 -17.73 31.92 33.66
C PRO A 779 -18.68 33.07 34.09
N GLU A 780 -18.20 34.00 34.93
CA GLU A 780 -19.01 35.15 35.42
C GLU A 780 -19.54 36.03 34.27
N ASN A 781 -18.70 36.31 33.27
CA ASN A 781 -19.07 37.01 32.04
C ASN A 781 -18.73 36.11 30.83
N PRO A 782 -19.59 35.12 30.51
CA PRO A 782 -19.26 34.06 29.56
C PRO A 782 -19.05 34.60 28.14
N TRP A 783 -19.78 35.66 27.80
CA TRP A 783 -19.82 36.22 26.46
C TRP A 783 -18.83 37.35 26.27
N GLN A 784 -18.49 38.09 27.33
CA GLN A 784 -17.78 39.36 27.20
C GLN A 784 -16.35 39.16 26.69
N ASN A 785 -16.01 39.83 25.59
CA ASN A 785 -14.66 39.84 25.05
C ASN A 785 -13.96 41.17 25.40
N LEU A 786 -13.33 41.20 26.59
CA LEU A 786 -12.67 42.38 27.11
C LEU A 786 -11.60 42.94 26.15
N HIS A 787 -10.84 42.08 25.49
CA HIS A 787 -9.79 42.50 24.56
C HIS A 787 -10.34 43.11 23.27
N ALA A 788 -11.49 42.64 22.79
CA ALA A 788 -12.20 43.29 21.69
C ALA A 788 -12.71 44.69 22.09
N GLU A 789 -13.22 44.84 23.32
CA GLU A 789 -13.62 46.14 23.88
C GLU A 789 -12.43 47.10 23.95
N ILE A 790 -11.29 46.65 24.49
CA ILE A 790 -10.03 47.43 24.57
C ILE A 790 -9.59 47.92 23.19
N LEU A 791 -9.57 47.04 22.20
CA LEU A 791 -9.17 47.42 20.84
C LEU A 791 -10.19 48.38 20.22
N SER A 792 -11.44 48.38 20.66
CA SER A 792 -12.50 49.27 20.18
C SER A 792 -12.58 50.62 20.89
N THR A 793 -11.71 50.86 21.89
CA THR A 793 -11.70 52.12 22.67
C THR A 793 -11.57 53.33 21.76
N ASP A 794 -12.42 54.31 22.00
CA ASP A 794 -12.39 55.60 21.34
C ASP A 794 -11.28 56.47 21.97
N ILE A 795 -10.33 56.84 21.13
CA ILE A 795 -9.18 57.67 21.49
C ILE A 795 -9.13 58.94 20.62
N ASP A 796 -10.27 59.36 20.07
CA ASP A 796 -10.39 60.68 19.44
C ASP A 796 -10.51 61.75 20.53
N PRO A 797 -9.53 62.68 20.66
CA PRO A 797 -9.53 63.68 21.73
C PRO A 797 -10.70 64.66 21.61
N GLU A 798 -11.36 64.76 20.46
CA GLU A 798 -12.53 65.61 20.24
C GLU A 798 -13.85 64.85 20.45
N SER A 799 -13.81 63.53 20.63
CA SER A 799 -15.00 62.71 20.85
C SER A 799 -15.55 62.85 22.27
N GLU A 800 -16.87 62.91 22.40
CA GLU A 800 -17.58 62.77 23.68
C GLU A 800 -17.42 61.36 24.26
N GLY A 801 -17.06 60.37 23.42
CA GLY A 801 -16.81 58.98 23.79
C GLY A 801 -15.39 58.66 24.28
N TRP A 802 -14.52 59.66 24.46
CA TRP A 802 -13.12 59.48 24.86
C TRP A 802 -12.93 58.49 26.02
N GLY A 803 -12.10 57.47 25.79
CA GLY A 803 -11.76 56.45 26.77
C GLY A 803 -12.82 55.37 26.97
N MET A 804 -13.96 55.46 26.28
CA MET A 804 -15.01 54.45 26.29
C MET A 804 -14.91 53.57 25.04
N SER A 805 -15.42 52.34 25.12
CA SER A 805 -15.65 51.53 23.93
C SER A 805 -16.57 52.28 22.97
N SER A 806 -16.17 52.39 21.70
CA SER A 806 -16.97 53.05 20.64
C SER A 806 -18.30 52.34 20.36
N GLN A 807 -18.55 51.20 21.00
CA GLN A 807 -19.76 50.39 20.89
C GLN A 807 -20.25 49.91 22.26
N PRO A 808 -21.54 49.55 22.39
CA PRO A 808 -22.05 48.98 23.63
C PRO A 808 -21.39 47.61 23.95
N PRO A 809 -21.21 47.24 25.23
CA PRO A 809 -20.50 46.02 25.63
C PRO A 809 -21.03 44.73 24.96
N TRP A 810 -22.36 44.60 24.83
CA TRP A 810 -23.02 43.44 24.20
C TRP A 810 -22.66 43.25 22.71
N ARG A 811 -22.07 44.26 22.06
CA ARG A 811 -21.65 44.16 20.65
C ARG A 811 -20.38 43.33 20.48
N PHE A 812 -19.59 43.15 21.53
CA PHE A 812 -18.41 42.26 21.53
C PHE A 812 -18.64 40.98 22.32
N ASP A 813 -19.90 40.61 22.56
CA ASP A 813 -20.21 39.29 23.06
C ASP A 813 -19.66 38.22 22.06
N GLY A 814 -19.12 37.13 22.57
CA GLY A 814 -18.50 36.06 21.78
C GLY A 814 -17.08 36.34 21.31
N SER A 815 -16.56 35.38 20.55
CA SER A 815 -15.22 35.45 20.00
C SER A 815 -15.16 36.36 18.77
N VAL A 816 -14.01 36.99 18.55
CA VAL A 816 -13.78 37.88 17.41
C VAL A 816 -12.54 37.47 16.64
N ILE A 817 -12.45 37.87 15.37
CA ILE A 817 -11.23 37.78 14.56
C ILE A 817 -10.70 39.18 14.34
N VAL A 818 -9.39 39.34 14.50
CA VAL A 818 -8.68 40.59 14.42
C VAL A 818 -7.64 40.50 13.30
N MET A 819 -7.63 41.43 12.35
CA MET A 819 -6.75 41.38 11.17
C MET A 819 -6.34 42.76 10.70
N ARG A 820 -5.20 42.90 10.00
CA ARG A 820 -4.79 44.19 9.43
C ARG A 820 -5.68 44.58 8.26
N ARG A 821 -6.06 45.87 8.21
CA ARG A 821 -6.90 46.46 7.14
C ARG A 821 -6.31 46.29 5.74
N HIS A 822 -4.98 46.25 5.62
CA HIS A 822 -4.27 46.18 4.33
C HIS A 822 -3.94 44.74 3.89
N GLY A 823 -4.42 43.71 4.61
CA GLY A 823 -4.20 42.32 4.21
C GLY A 823 -2.75 41.87 4.39
N GLU A 824 -2.13 42.30 5.48
CA GLU A 824 -0.84 41.81 5.97
C GLU A 824 -1.03 40.85 7.16
N ASP A 825 0.00 40.05 7.44
CA ASP A 825 0.00 39.14 8.59
C ASP A 825 -0.02 39.92 9.91
N LEU A 826 -0.86 39.47 10.84
CA LEU A 826 -0.97 39.99 12.20
C LEU A 826 -0.55 38.90 13.19
N ASP A 827 0.46 39.19 14.01
CA ASP A 827 1.00 38.24 14.97
C ASP A 827 0.28 38.32 16.33
N VAL A 828 0.12 37.16 16.99
CA VAL A 828 -0.55 37.03 18.28
C VAL A 828 0.13 37.87 19.37
N GLU A 829 1.46 37.81 19.43
CA GLU A 829 2.26 38.53 20.42
C GLU A 829 2.02 40.04 20.34
N TRP A 830 1.83 40.59 19.14
CA TRP A 830 1.58 42.02 18.96
C TRP A 830 0.22 42.44 19.52
N VAL A 831 -0.83 41.67 19.24
CA VAL A 831 -2.19 41.97 19.74
C VAL A 831 -2.24 41.82 21.26
N GLN A 832 -1.62 40.78 21.81
CA GLN A 832 -1.49 40.60 23.26
C GLN A 832 -0.77 41.78 23.89
N HIS A 833 0.37 42.19 23.34
CA HIS A 833 1.19 43.28 23.87
C HIS A 833 0.46 44.63 23.86
N ILE A 834 -0.32 44.94 22.81
CA ILE A 834 -1.19 46.13 22.77
C ILE A 834 -2.23 46.08 23.90
N CYS A 835 -2.91 44.94 24.06
CA CYS A 835 -3.94 44.79 25.10
C CYS A 835 -3.35 44.90 26.51
N THR A 836 -2.18 44.31 26.76
CA THR A 836 -1.51 44.42 28.07
C THR A 836 -1.03 45.84 28.33
N TYR A 837 -0.42 46.50 27.35
CA TYR A 837 -0.01 47.91 27.46
C TYR A 837 -1.21 48.82 27.76
N TYR A 838 -2.36 48.55 27.13
CA TYR A 838 -3.58 49.30 27.42
C TYR A 838 -3.98 49.15 28.89
N LEU A 839 -4.04 47.92 29.41
CA LEU A 839 -4.46 47.66 30.80
C LEU A 839 -3.49 48.27 31.82
N GLU A 840 -2.18 48.14 31.60
CA GLU A 840 -1.17 48.57 32.58
C GLU A 840 -0.83 50.07 32.50
N VAL A 841 -0.94 50.69 31.31
CA VAL A 841 -0.47 52.06 31.07
C VAL A 841 -1.59 52.99 30.63
N LEU A 842 -2.30 52.67 29.54
CA LEU A 842 -3.26 53.60 28.96
C LEU A 842 -4.53 53.75 29.81
N GLN A 843 -5.06 52.66 30.37
CA GLN A 843 -6.28 52.68 31.16
C GLN A 843 -6.15 53.59 32.40
N PRO A 844 -5.06 53.54 33.20
CA PRO A 844 -4.82 54.53 34.27
C PRO A 844 -4.71 55.97 33.78
N LEU A 845 -4.05 56.20 32.64
CA LEU A 845 -3.88 57.56 32.08
C LEU A 845 -5.18 58.13 31.53
N ILE A 846 -5.99 57.31 30.87
CA ILE A 846 -7.34 57.65 30.42
C ILE A 846 -8.22 58.02 31.63
N ALA A 847 -8.17 57.24 32.72
CA ALA A 847 -8.92 57.54 33.94
C ALA A 847 -8.54 58.90 34.55
N ARG A 848 -7.24 59.23 34.59
CA ARG A 848 -6.73 60.54 35.04
C ARG A 848 -7.08 61.67 34.09
N SER A 849 -7.17 61.38 32.79
CA SER A 849 -7.67 62.36 31.82
C SER A 849 -9.17 62.64 32.01
N LEU A 850 -9.97 61.63 32.32
CA LEU A 850 -11.39 61.78 32.65
C LEU A 850 -11.62 62.52 33.99
N SER A 851 -10.69 62.41 34.95
CA SER A 851 -10.74 63.20 36.20
C SER A 851 -10.22 64.64 36.04
N GLY A 852 -9.68 65.00 34.87
CA GLY A 852 -9.12 66.32 34.57
C GLY A 852 -7.69 66.54 35.07
N GLU A 853 -7.02 65.50 35.58
CA GLU A 853 -5.62 65.55 36.04
C GLU A 853 -4.59 65.57 34.91
N LEU A 854 -4.97 65.09 33.72
CA LEU A 854 -4.13 64.98 32.53
C LEU A 854 -4.90 65.46 31.29
N SER A 855 -4.23 66.11 30.35
CA SER A 855 -4.88 66.47 29.08
C SER A 855 -5.04 65.22 28.20
N ARG A 856 -6.06 65.21 27.33
CA ARG A 856 -6.23 64.12 26.32
C ARG A 856 -5.00 64.02 25.41
N GLY A 857 -4.35 65.14 25.12
CA GLY A 857 -3.11 65.20 24.34
C GLY A 857 -1.93 64.49 25.01
N ASP A 858 -1.82 64.56 26.35
CA ASP A 858 -0.77 63.86 27.10
C ASP A 858 -0.94 62.33 27.00
N VAL A 859 -2.19 61.86 27.01
CA VAL A 859 -2.50 60.44 26.82
C VAL A 859 -2.17 60.00 25.39
N LEU A 860 -2.51 60.81 24.38
CA LEU A 860 -2.17 60.51 22.98
C LEU A 860 -0.67 60.45 22.72
N ALA A 861 0.14 61.24 23.44
CA ALA A 861 1.59 61.18 23.35
C ALA A 861 2.16 59.81 23.79
N GLU A 862 1.41 59.04 24.59
CA GLU A 862 1.74 57.66 24.97
C GLU A 862 1.27 56.62 23.93
N VAL A 863 0.26 56.94 23.12
CA VAL A 863 -0.29 56.04 22.07
C VAL A 863 0.57 56.12 20.81
N THR A 864 1.80 55.63 20.90
CA THR A 864 2.74 55.53 19.76
C THR A 864 3.35 54.13 19.68
N ARG A 865 3.61 53.67 18.46
CA ARG A 865 4.16 52.33 18.22
C ARG A 865 5.50 52.13 18.93
N GLU A 866 6.35 53.15 18.94
CA GLU A 866 7.67 53.13 19.57
C GLU A 866 7.57 52.94 21.09
N ARG A 867 6.65 53.64 21.75
CA ARG A 867 6.47 53.55 23.20
C ARG A 867 5.87 52.22 23.62
N ILE A 868 4.89 51.72 22.87
CA ILE A 868 4.31 50.40 23.10
C ILE A 868 5.39 49.32 22.93
N MET A 869 6.20 49.36 21.88
CA MET A 869 7.29 48.39 21.67
C MET A 869 8.41 48.49 22.71
N ALA A 870 8.75 49.70 23.16
CA ALA A 870 9.80 49.91 24.16
C ALA A 870 9.37 49.50 25.58
N TRP A 871 8.07 49.42 25.83
CA TRP A 871 7.52 49.05 27.13
C TRP A 871 7.70 47.55 27.43
N LYS A 872 8.06 47.25 28.67
CA LYS A 872 8.20 45.89 29.20
C LYS A 872 7.33 45.75 30.43
N SER A 873 6.46 44.74 30.47
CA SER A 873 5.62 44.44 31.63
C SER A 873 6.49 44.13 32.85
N VAL A 874 6.00 44.52 34.04
CA VAL A 874 6.72 44.37 35.32
C VAL A 874 6.62 42.94 35.88
N ALA A 875 5.90 42.03 35.22
CA ALA A 875 5.66 40.67 35.69
C ALA A 875 6.63 39.61 35.09
N THR A 876 7.81 39.45 35.68
CA THR A 876 8.55 38.17 35.65
C THR A 876 8.48 37.50 37.03
N PRO A 877 7.91 36.29 37.17
CA PRO A 877 7.99 35.54 38.41
C PRO A 877 9.37 34.91 38.54
N GLY A 878 10.24 35.54 39.33
CA GLY A 878 11.45 34.91 39.86
C GLY A 878 12.73 35.68 39.58
N GLU A 879 12.98 36.75 40.32
CA GLU A 879 14.32 37.11 40.77
C GLU A 879 14.23 38.12 41.92
N PHE A 880 14.76 37.74 43.09
CA PHE A 880 14.98 38.65 44.21
C PHE A 880 16.11 39.63 43.85
N MET A 881 15.88 40.94 43.99
CA MET A 881 16.76 41.85 44.76
C MET A 881 16.34 43.34 44.69
N ASN A 882 16.11 43.88 45.90
CA ASN A 882 16.26 45.27 46.41
C ASN A 882 15.56 46.49 45.76
N PRO A 883 15.00 47.40 46.61
CA PRO A 883 14.26 48.58 46.16
C PRO A 883 15.18 49.78 45.90
N ARG A 884 14.89 50.56 44.85
CA ARG A 884 15.00 52.04 44.73
C ARG A 884 15.08 52.51 43.26
N PRO A 885 14.83 53.81 42.97
CA PRO A 885 13.85 54.72 43.56
C PRO A 885 12.92 55.33 42.48
N GLU A 886 11.84 55.96 42.93
CA GLU A 886 10.94 56.82 42.16
C GLU A 886 11.69 57.69 41.14
N ARG A 887 11.29 57.61 39.86
CA ARG A 887 11.46 58.68 38.86
C ARG A 887 10.04 59.03 38.45
N GLY A 888 9.44 60.14 38.88
CA GLY A 888 9.97 61.49 38.74
C GLY A 888 9.35 62.08 37.49
N PHE A 889 8.12 62.60 37.62
CA PHE A 889 7.52 63.52 36.66
C PHE A 889 8.54 64.63 36.41
N VAL A 890 9.07 64.72 35.20
CA VAL A 890 9.87 65.86 34.78
C VAL A 890 8.89 66.93 34.31
N GLU A 891 8.62 67.84 35.23
CA GLU A 891 8.13 69.18 34.94
C GLU A 891 9.22 69.98 34.17
N ARG A 892 8.78 70.92 33.31
CA ARG A 892 9.49 72.07 32.68
C ARG A 892 9.84 71.89 31.19
N ILE A 893 9.52 72.82 30.26
CA ILE A 893 9.10 74.24 30.29
C ILE A 893 8.10 74.47 29.16
#